data_AF-A0A963ZLW8-F1
#
_entry.id   AF-A0A963ZLW8-F1
#
_cell.length_a   1.000
_cell.length_b   1.000
_cell.length_c   1.000
_cell.angle_alpha   90.00
_cell.angle_beta   90.00
_cell.angle_gamma   90.00
#
_symmetry.space_group_name_H-M   'P 1'
#
loop_
_entity.id
_entity.type
_entity.pdbx_description
1 polymer ?
#
loop_
_entity_poly.entity_id
_entity_poly.type
_entity_poly.pdbx_seq_one_letter_code
_entity_poly.pdbx_strand_id
1 'polypeptide(L)'
;MLRIKISILILILFQTLLFGQGRLYEGPEDPAGDISEEREGYMNGNRVLLYFKNAGQIADIFRFGYNNPRDSKWPNNFSGTRMIDVGTLVVFSKVFVKNDSIPVTDLSEISSLRSQGQIDSMVFVQSGWIWNYDANYEGTIRWQFTPVKGYINPSQDYIAMSNKPDSWPIEGWPSRGFETKWPGEWNGRFGRGIQYADLESYFVFNDAQDLEKIVQRNDPEENLIVNGPRYHPRPGRFIGDINPDVTVQKGYPWGGLGLRVATRGFQWNNPEAKDIIFWEFDITNISDYDLPVSGFGYDIDMALGDEHSPDDDIGYFNKELDMVYVWDFDGIGVGGIIPGVFATAYLESPGLAYDNIDNDDDGLTDEKRDNQAGRIIGAYDNITNLSKFLDFYNLNEEDLKEHWEGDEDQDWSDGFDANGNGTYSYKNSEGLWVVEEGEFAGDDVGLDGVGPADINYNGPDEGECNHVPDFKEGEGCEPNFAVTDISESDMLGLTTFRLMSDIERSANNWFHADDESCYKFLNAHVFEEFTGGEPQRLGFAATSSTFPLYKGRTERISIALLHAYESLFEISSSGHPAKNLFLLKKTTQLIYEADYRFAQPPILPKLTATSTDGKVILTWDDASVKLTREPFLGNINDFEGYKLYRSTDKYFQDSEVITDNKGSKASKKPIFQCDKVDGIMGNADYGEVGGVEYYLGDDSGIRHYFIDDQVENGRTYYYALVAYDYGAPEIGDGLSPTENNITLELDSSEEIVRMGKNIAIVTPRQKAAGFEDPSITLDNTETIGNAKVQPIIFDYNEIKAGHKYKVKFSVDTLGYIKKNAKDRSKMDLVIVNNGMKVYDETEESRLIYSESPQIFPMQNILKRDDLTTLYLYGQTVAINTNFYRGEEIFSNSFDGIQLKMERMNGYFPYELSFRMSERGVNPEGSGWLVGDSEINIEPSFYEYYAFPYEYQIVFTNNTSAYTNRLNRKTGINNIEMSGSANYLFDKSFSFYVTNQTALALTGKLDTLEMVVEDLNGNGEYDMLEDKVLVGHVAIQTIGSQQLISWGGTVFGMDFRGVGSESELPKAGDIYKYDFSRPFTANDSITFTVNGAVNVDKNSLNADMDEIKVVPNPYVMTNSMEPAVANKFLNQRRRLMFTHIPSECDIRIYTSSGVLVDEIKVENEPSDGIVHWDLLSKEDLEIAAGMYIYHIKSKQTGKEKIGKFAVIK
;
A
#
# COMPACT_ATOMS: atom_id res chain seq x y z
N MET A 1 -45.27 21.04 -59.51
CA MET A 1 -44.33 20.04 -58.92
C MET A 1 -42.99 20.65 -58.52
N LEU A 2 -42.37 21.55 -59.29
CA LEU A 2 -41.06 22.13 -58.92
C LEU A 2 -41.11 23.05 -57.67
N ARG A 3 -42.21 23.79 -57.45
CA ARG A 3 -42.38 24.63 -56.25
C ARG A 3 -42.61 23.84 -54.94
N ILE A 4 -43.14 22.62 -55.02
CA ILE A 4 -43.35 21.77 -53.82
C ILE A 4 -42.04 21.08 -53.43
N LYS A 5 -41.17 20.74 -54.39
CA LYS A 5 -39.83 20.20 -54.10
C LYS A 5 -38.88 21.23 -53.50
N ILE A 6 -38.96 22.50 -53.91
CA ILE A 6 -38.13 23.58 -53.31
C ILE A 6 -38.60 23.95 -51.90
N SER A 7 -39.91 23.94 -51.62
CA SER A 7 -40.41 24.17 -50.26
C SER A 7 -40.12 23.01 -49.30
N ILE A 8 -40.07 21.76 -49.78
CA ILE A 8 -39.66 20.60 -48.96
C ILE A 8 -38.14 20.56 -48.77
N LEU A 9 -37.33 20.96 -49.76
CA LEU A 9 -35.88 21.06 -49.61
C LEU A 9 -35.48 22.21 -48.65
N ILE A 10 -36.20 23.33 -48.67
CA ILE A 10 -35.99 24.45 -47.73
C ILE A 10 -36.52 24.11 -46.32
N LEU A 11 -37.57 23.28 -46.18
CA LEU A 11 -37.99 22.78 -44.87
C LEU A 11 -37.02 21.75 -44.27
N ILE A 12 -36.33 20.96 -45.10
CA ILE A 12 -35.34 19.98 -44.65
C ILE A 12 -33.98 20.67 -44.37
N LEU A 13 -33.62 21.74 -45.09
CA LEU A 13 -32.44 22.56 -44.81
C LEU A 13 -32.60 23.52 -43.62
N PHE A 14 -33.81 23.71 -43.09
CA PHE A 14 -34.06 24.48 -41.86
C PHE A 14 -34.26 23.60 -40.61
N GLN A 15 -34.15 22.28 -40.73
CA GLN A 15 -34.22 21.37 -39.58
C GLN A 15 -32.86 21.02 -38.95
N THR A 16 -31.75 21.58 -39.45
CA THR A 16 -30.40 21.32 -38.92
C THR A 16 -29.80 22.51 -38.15
N LEU A 17 -30.60 23.47 -37.67
CA LEU A 17 -30.10 24.64 -36.90
C LEU A 17 -30.89 24.96 -35.62
N LEU A 18 -31.72 24.04 -35.10
CA LEU A 18 -32.59 24.33 -33.94
C LEU A 18 -32.77 23.12 -33.00
N PHE A 19 -31.68 22.50 -32.57
CA PHE A 19 -31.69 21.77 -31.29
C PHE A 19 -30.88 22.60 -30.29
N GLY A 20 -31.52 23.02 -29.19
CA GLY A 20 -30.81 23.64 -28.08
C GLY A 20 -29.88 22.59 -27.45
N GLN A 21 -28.61 22.95 -27.24
CA GLN A 21 -27.59 22.04 -26.69
C GLN A 21 -27.80 21.74 -25.20
N GLY A 22 -28.57 22.56 -24.49
CA GLY A 22 -28.88 22.36 -23.08
C GLY A 22 -29.83 21.19 -22.82
N ARG A 23 -29.55 20.44 -21.75
CA ARG A 23 -30.34 19.28 -21.30
C ARG A 23 -30.81 19.45 -19.85
N LEU A 24 -31.60 18.50 -19.36
CA LEU A 24 -31.92 18.43 -17.94
C LEU A 24 -30.69 17.92 -17.20
N TYR A 25 -30.32 18.58 -16.10
CA TYR A 25 -29.28 18.08 -15.21
C TYR A 25 -29.74 16.78 -14.53
N GLU A 26 -28.94 15.73 -14.60
CA GLU A 26 -29.29 14.41 -14.06
C GLU A 26 -28.45 13.99 -12.84
N GLY A 27 -27.51 14.82 -12.38
CA GLY A 27 -26.72 14.57 -11.17
C GLY A 27 -27.46 14.88 -9.85
N PRO A 28 -26.72 15.08 -8.74
CA PRO A 28 -27.29 15.36 -7.43
C PRO A 28 -28.07 16.68 -7.32
N GLU A 29 -29.29 16.63 -6.80
CA GLU A 29 -30.10 17.81 -6.48
C GLU A 29 -29.70 18.37 -5.11
N ASP A 30 -28.61 19.13 -5.11
CA ASP A 30 -27.99 19.69 -3.91
C ASP A 30 -28.80 20.83 -3.27
N PRO A 31 -28.80 20.95 -1.93
CA PRO A 31 -29.28 22.15 -1.26
C PRO A 31 -28.38 23.36 -1.55
N ALA A 32 -28.89 24.56 -1.26
CA ALA A 32 -28.04 25.75 -1.20
C ALA A 32 -26.89 25.50 -0.20
N GLY A 33 -25.66 25.87 -0.59
CA GLY A 33 -24.49 25.78 0.27
C GLY A 33 -24.67 26.60 1.55
N ASP A 34 -23.97 26.23 2.62
CA ASP A 34 -24.07 26.89 3.92
C ASP A 34 -22.71 27.07 4.60
N ILE A 35 -22.49 28.23 5.21
CA ILE A 35 -21.24 28.56 5.92
C ILE A 35 -20.96 27.62 7.10
N SER A 36 -21.99 26.99 7.69
CA SER A 36 -21.81 26.00 8.76
C SER A 36 -21.21 24.67 8.27
N GLU A 37 -21.18 24.44 6.96
CA GLU A 37 -20.57 23.28 6.32
C GLU A 37 -19.10 23.55 5.92
N GLU A 38 -18.55 24.74 6.21
CA GLU A 38 -17.13 25.04 5.99
C GLU A 38 -16.25 24.12 6.86
N ARG A 39 -15.31 23.46 6.20
CA ARG A 39 -14.33 22.54 6.79
C ARG A 39 -12.97 22.75 6.16
N GLU A 40 -11.97 22.26 6.88
CA GLU A 40 -10.56 22.40 6.51
C GLU A 40 -9.99 21.08 5.98
N GLY A 41 -9.06 21.18 5.03
CA GLY A 41 -8.34 20.05 4.45
C GLY A 41 -6.84 20.29 4.41
N TYR A 42 -6.08 19.20 4.35
CA TYR A 42 -4.63 19.24 4.15
C TYR A 42 -4.25 18.21 3.09
N MET A 43 -3.64 18.67 2.00
CA MET A 43 -2.93 17.81 1.05
C MET A 43 -1.51 17.60 1.58
N ASN A 44 -1.24 16.42 2.13
CA ASN A 44 0.03 16.06 2.78
C ASN A 44 0.49 14.63 2.44
N GLY A 45 0.04 14.10 1.31
CA GLY A 45 0.34 12.76 0.84
C GLY A 45 1.73 12.61 0.23
N ASN A 46 2.41 13.71 -0.13
CA ASN A 46 3.77 13.70 -0.68
C ASN A 46 4.62 14.88 -0.14
N ARG A 47 5.64 15.31 -0.89
CA ARG A 47 6.56 16.39 -0.46
C ARG A 47 5.92 17.77 -0.48
N VAL A 48 4.73 17.94 -1.05
CA VAL A 48 3.99 19.20 -1.05
C VAL A 48 2.97 19.17 0.10
N LEU A 49 3.02 20.18 0.97
CA LEU A 49 1.99 20.43 1.98
C LEU A 49 1.14 21.62 1.55
N LEU A 50 -0.17 21.45 1.51
CA LEU A 50 -1.12 22.52 1.19
C LEU A 50 -2.36 22.44 2.08
N TYR A 51 -2.67 23.53 2.77
CA TYR A 51 -3.89 23.72 3.53
C TYR A 51 -4.94 24.41 2.66
N PHE A 52 -6.18 23.91 2.73
CA PHE A 52 -7.27 24.41 1.89
C PHE A 52 -8.62 24.29 2.61
N LYS A 53 -9.66 24.88 2.01
CA LYS A 53 -11.03 24.86 2.52
C LYS A 53 -12.01 24.47 1.42
N ASN A 54 -13.16 23.94 1.81
CA ASN A 54 -14.17 23.44 0.89
C ASN A 54 -15.07 24.53 0.25
N ALA A 55 -14.64 25.80 0.24
CA ALA A 55 -15.37 26.94 -0.32
C ALA A 55 -14.68 27.54 -1.56
N GLY A 56 -14.08 26.68 -2.39
CA GLY A 56 -13.40 27.07 -3.64
C GLY A 56 -11.93 27.44 -3.50
N GLN A 57 -11.37 27.42 -2.28
CA GLN A 57 -9.94 27.63 -2.06
C GLN A 57 -9.15 26.32 -2.24
N ILE A 58 -8.08 26.38 -3.02
CA ILE A 58 -7.06 25.31 -3.13
C ILE A 58 -5.83 25.58 -2.27
N ALA A 59 -5.66 26.82 -1.83
CA ALA A 59 -4.71 27.22 -0.80
C ALA A 59 -5.35 28.34 0.05
N ASP A 60 -5.19 28.28 1.36
CA ASP A 60 -5.71 29.29 2.29
C ASP A 60 -4.72 29.56 3.43
N ILE A 61 -5.01 30.58 4.25
CA ILE A 61 -4.19 31.03 5.36
C ILE A 61 -5.07 31.31 6.60
N PHE A 62 -4.48 31.72 7.73
CA PHE A 62 -5.18 32.19 8.95
C PHE A 62 -5.63 31.18 10.02
N ARG A 63 -5.29 29.89 10.00
CA ARG A 63 -5.63 29.03 11.16
C ARG A 63 -4.86 29.41 12.44
N PHE A 64 -3.60 29.84 12.31
CA PHE A 64 -2.71 30.12 13.46
C PHE A 64 -1.91 31.43 13.35
N GLY A 65 -2.32 32.33 12.43
CA GLY A 65 -1.66 33.62 12.17
C GLY A 65 -0.60 33.57 11.08
N TYR A 66 -0.11 34.74 10.68
CA TYR A 66 0.97 34.88 9.68
C TYR A 66 2.21 34.06 10.06
N ASN A 67 2.81 33.38 9.07
CA ASN A 67 4.01 32.53 9.18
C ASN A 67 3.80 31.20 9.92
N ASN A 68 2.62 30.59 9.77
CA ASN A 68 2.37 29.23 10.25
C ASN A 68 3.04 28.21 9.31
N PRO A 69 3.93 27.32 9.81
CA PRO A 69 4.65 26.34 8.99
C PRO A 69 3.75 25.23 8.39
N ARG A 70 2.42 25.37 8.46
CA ARG A 70 1.43 24.37 8.03
C ARG A 70 0.42 24.86 7.00
N ASP A 71 0.59 26.07 6.47
CA ASP A 71 -0.35 26.66 5.49
C ASP A 71 -0.01 26.16 4.07
N SER A 72 1.18 26.48 3.56
CA SER A 72 1.74 25.84 2.37
C SER A 72 3.23 25.63 2.60
N LYS A 73 3.76 24.49 2.16
CA LYS A 73 5.17 24.20 2.37
C LYS A 73 5.72 23.19 1.37
N TRP A 74 6.88 23.50 0.79
CA TRP A 74 7.65 22.54 0.01
C TRP A 74 9.15 22.72 0.22
N PRO A 75 9.91 21.62 0.41
CA PRO A 75 9.45 20.28 0.73
C PRO A 75 8.80 20.18 2.14
N ASN A 76 7.90 19.24 2.36
CA ASN A 76 7.20 19.01 3.63
C ASN A 76 8.11 18.36 4.71
N ASN A 77 9.21 19.03 5.06
CA ASN A 77 10.18 18.61 6.07
C ASN A 77 10.86 19.85 6.70
N PHE A 78 11.89 19.68 7.54
CA PHE A 78 12.56 20.81 8.20
C PHE A 78 13.28 21.81 7.25
N SER A 79 13.48 21.46 5.97
CA SER A 79 14.17 22.32 4.99
C SER A 79 13.24 23.13 4.08
N GLY A 80 11.95 22.78 3.98
CA GLY A 80 11.04 23.49 3.09
C GLY A 80 10.62 24.86 3.57
N THR A 81 10.25 25.69 2.61
CA THR A 81 9.75 27.05 2.79
C THR A 81 8.28 27.13 2.36
N ARG A 82 7.63 28.24 2.70
CA ARG A 82 6.29 28.57 2.20
C ARG A 82 6.34 28.75 0.67
N MET A 83 5.23 28.45 -0.01
CA MET A 83 5.11 28.52 -1.47
C MET A 83 3.95 29.42 -1.93
N ILE A 84 2.75 29.20 -1.37
CA ILE A 84 1.51 29.87 -1.76
C ILE A 84 0.86 30.49 -0.51
N ASP A 85 0.35 31.71 -0.65
CA ASP A 85 -0.47 32.34 0.39
C ASP A 85 -1.92 31.85 0.20
N VAL A 86 -2.64 32.39 -0.78
CA VAL A 86 -4.03 32.03 -1.09
C VAL A 86 -4.16 31.62 -2.55
N GLY A 87 -5.00 30.64 -2.84
CA GLY A 87 -5.28 30.20 -4.21
C GLY A 87 -6.73 29.75 -4.35
N THR A 88 -7.41 30.16 -5.42
CA THR A 88 -8.83 29.83 -5.64
C THR A 88 -9.15 29.56 -7.10
N LEU A 89 -10.15 28.70 -7.32
CA LEU A 89 -10.90 28.68 -8.58
C LEU A 89 -11.57 30.04 -8.79
N VAL A 90 -11.62 30.49 -10.05
CA VAL A 90 -12.39 31.65 -10.49
C VAL A 90 -13.25 31.27 -11.69
N VAL A 91 -14.57 31.51 -11.56
CA VAL A 91 -15.54 31.34 -12.65
C VAL A 91 -16.18 32.69 -12.94
N PHE A 92 -16.03 33.19 -14.16
CA PHE A 92 -16.63 34.46 -14.56
C PHE A 92 -17.63 34.24 -15.69
N SER A 93 -18.77 34.93 -15.63
CA SER A 93 -19.79 34.83 -16.67
C SER A 93 -20.51 36.15 -16.90
N LYS A 94 -21.03 36.34 -18.11
CA LYS A 94 -21.86 37.47 -18.49
C LYS A 94 -23.25 36.99 -18.89
N VAL A 95 -24.24 37.35 -18.09
CA VAL A 95 -25.65 37.04 -18.35
C VAL A 95 -26.37 38.24 -18.96
N PHE A 96 -27.44 37.96 -19.71
CA PHE A 96 -28.22 38.97 -20.41
C PHE A 96 -29.70 38.84 -20.05
N VAL A 97 -30.35 39.96 -19.73
CA VAL A 97 -31.76 39.98 -19.33
C VAL A 97 -32.53 41.06 -20.09
N LYS A 98 -33.76 40.73 -20.50
CA LYS A 98 -34.75 41.69 -21.03
C LYS A 98 -35.87 41.92 -20.03
N ASN A 99 -36.51 43.08 -20.11
CA ASN A 99 -37.58 43.48 -19.19
C ASN A 99 -37.18 43.25 -17.72
N ASP A 100 -35.99 43.71 -17.35
CA ASP A 100 -35.40 43.64 -16.02
C ASP A 100 -35.08 42.24 -15.46
N SER A 101 -35.70 41.15 -15.91
CA SER A 101 -35.49 39.83 -15.25
C SER A 101 -35.69 38.59 -16.11
N ILE A 102 -35.91 38.72 -17.41
CA ILE A 102 -36.13 37.57 -18.29
C ILE A 102 -34.80 37.25 -18.98
N PRO A 103 -34.14 36.11 -18.68
CA PRO A 103 -32.88 35.75 -19.31
C PRO A 103 -33.03 35.57 -20.82
N VAL A 104 -32.01 35.99 -21.56
CA VAL A 104 -31.87 35.78 -23.00
C VAL A 104 -30.54 35.09 -23.23
N THR A 105 -30.56 33.89 -23.80
CA THR A 105 -29.37 33.04 -23.95
C THR A 105 -28.90 32.92 -25.39
N ASP A 106 -29.78 33.18 -26.37
CA ASP A 106 -29.43 33.16 -27.80
C ASP A 106 -28.57 34.38 -28.19
N LEU A 107 -27.33 34.12 -28.64
CA LEU A 107 -26.36 35.17 -29.00
C LEU A 107 -26.85 36.11 -30.12
N SER A 108 -27.70 35.62 -31.02
CA SER A 108 -28.25 36.43 -32.11
C SER A 108 -29.36 37.36 -31.62
N GLU A 109 -30.23 36.88 -30.71
CA GLU A 109 -31.25 37.68 -30.03
C GLU A 109 -30.58 38.72 -29.12
N ILE A 110 -29.56 38.33 -28.35
CA ILE A 110 -28.75 39.23 -27.50
C ILE A 110 -28.21 40.37 -28.36
N SER A 111 -27.54 40.05 -29.47
CA SER A 111 -26.96 41.06 -30.37
C SER A 111 -28.03 42.01 -30.94
N SER A 112 -29.18 41.47 -31.34
CA SER A 112 -30.31 42.24 -31.87
C SER A 112 -30.90 43.19 -30.82
N LEU A 113 -31.22 42.70 -29.62
CA LEU A 113 -31.80 43.50 -28.53
C LEU A 113 -30.81 44.55 -28.01
N ARG A 114 -29.52 44.20 -27.97
CA ARG A 114 -28.45 45.13 -27.57
C ARG A 114 -28.35 46.31 -28.52
N SER A 115 -28.46 46.08 -29.84
CA SER A 115 -28.47 47.17 -30.83
C SER A 115 -29.67 48.11 -30.69
N GLN A 116 -30.74 47.65 -30.03
CA GLN A 116 -31.98 48.40 -29.78
C GLN A 116 -32.03 49.02 -28.38
N GLY A 117 -31.04 48.76 -27.51
CA GLY A 117 -31.04 49.20 -26.11
C GLY A 117 -32.16 48.57 -25.28
N GLN A 118 -32.55 47.34 -25.59
CA GLN A 118 -33.67 46.61 -24.94
C GLN A 118 -33.21 45.44 -24.06
N ILE A 119 -31.91 45.36 -23.74
CA ILE A 119 -31.32 44.29 -22.96
C ILE A 119 -30.25 44.86 -22.04
N ASP A 120 -30.22 44.36 -20.82
CA ASP A 120 -29.19 44.63 -19.83
C ASP A 120 -28.24 43.45 -19.74
N SER A 121 -26.98 43.70 -19.39
CA SER A 121 -25.99 42.67 -19.11
C SER A 121 -25.49 42.79 -17.68
N MET A 122 -25.30 41.65 -17.02
CA MET A 122 -24.71 41.57 -15.69
C MET A 122 -23.51 40.63 -15.76
N VAL A 123 -22.45 40.98 -15.05
CA VAL A 123 -21.25 40.17 -14.90
C VAL A 123 -21.26 39.60 -13.50
N PHE A 124 -20.87 38.34 -13.39
CA PHE A 124 -20.65 37.62 -12.14
C PHE A 124 -19.22 37.11 -12.13
N VAL A 125 -18.54 37.21 -11.00
CA VAL A 125 -17.26 36.53 -10.73
C VAL A 125 -17.41 35.71 -9.45
N GLN A 126 -17.44 34.40 -9.60
CA GLN A 126 -17.50 33.45 -8.49
C GLN A 126 -16.08 32.99 -8.15
N SER A 127 -15.71 33.10 -6.88
CA SER A 127 -14.43 32.61 -6.34
C SER A 127 -14.58 32.28 -4.86
N GLY A 128 -13.59 31.60 -4.29
CA GLY A 128 -13.41 31.42 -2.84
C GLY A 128 -12.51 32.49 -2.22
N TRP A 129 -12.28 33.62 -2.91
CA TRP A 129 -11.26 34.57 -2.49
C TRP A 129 -11.60 35.30 -1.18
N ILE A 130 -10.61 35.48 -0.30
CA ILE A 130 -10.84 35.89 1.10
C ILE A 130 -10.64 37.39 1.38
N TRP A 131 -10.34 38.21 0.38
CA TRP A 131 -10.19 39.68 0.54
C TRP A 131 -10.87 40.48 -0.57
N ASN A 132 -11.43 41.66 -0.25
CA ASN A 132 -12.04 42.53 -1.26
C ASN A 132 -13.09 41.79 -2.12
N TYR A 133 -13.99 41.06 -1.47
CA TYR A 133 -15.07 40.28 -2.07
C TYR A 133 -16.42 40.99 -1.96
N ASP A 134 -17.40 40.55 -2.75
CA ASP A 134 -18.79 40.93 -2.58
C ASP A 134 -19.42 40.24 -1.36
N ALA A 135 -20.24 41.00 -0.63
CA ALA A 135 -20.85 40.56 0.62
C ALA A 135 -22.13 41.34 0.92
N ASN A 136 -22.90 40.81 1.87
CA ASN A 136 -24.05 41.49 2.41
C ASN A 136 -23.70 42.80 3.15
N TYR A 137 -24.69 43.61 3.51
CA TYR A 137 -24.46 44.95 4.09
C TYR A 137 -23.56 44.93 5.34
N GLU A 138 -23.70 43.91 6.18
CA GLU A 138 -22.90 43.76 7.41
C GLU A 138 -21.52 43.11 7.17
N GLY A 139 -21.25 42.60 5.97
CA GLY A 139 -20.02 41.88 5.64
C GLY A 139 -19.90 40.52 6.32
N THR A 140 -21.00 39.96 6.81
CA THR A 140 -21.05 38.68 7.55
C THR A 140 -21.21 37.48 6.63
N ILE A 141 -21.76 37.69 5.43
CA ILE A 141 -21.96 36.65 4.42
C ILE A 141 -21.29 37.10 3.13
N ARG A 142 -20.36 36.28 2.64
CA ARG A 142 -19.70 36.49 1.35
C ARG A 142 -20.64 36.00 0.26
N TRP A 143 -20.80 36.81 -0.77
CA TRP A 143 -21.59 36.49 -1.95
C TRP A 143 -20.68 35.79 -2.97
N GLN A 144 -20.39 34.53 -2.67
CA GLN A 144 -19.38 33.69 -3.30
C GLN A 144 -19.77 32.20 -3.19
N PHE A 145 -18.91 31.31 -3.66
CA PHE A 145 -19.07 29.87 -3.46
C PHE A 145 -19.15 29.48 -1.98
N THR A 146 -20.12 28.63 -1.65
CA THR A 146 -20.38 28.14 -0.30
C THR A 146 -20.50 26.61 -0.29
N PRO A 147 -19.92 25.89 0.70
CA PRO A 147 -19.91 24.43 0.74
C PRO A 147 -21.30 23.80 0.86
N VAL A 148 -21.51 22.66 0.21
CA VAL A 148 -22.79 21.92 0.20
C VAL A 148 -22.81 20.84 1.28
N LYS A 149 -23.95 20.76 1.99
CA LYS A 149 -24.21 19.71 2.98
C LYS A 149 -24.36 18.33 2.32
N GLY A 150 -23.76 17.30 2.93
CA GLY A 150 -23.94 15.89 2.52
C GLY A 150 -22.66 15.22 2.00
N TYR A 151 -21.58 15.98 1.81
CA TYR A 151 -20.31 15.49 1.26
C TYR A 151 -19.22 15.24 2.33
N ILE A 152 -19.58 15.38 3.61
CA ILE A 152 -18.68 15.21 4.76
C ILE A 152 -19.40 14.51 5.91
N ASN A 153 -18.66 13.95 6.85
CA ASN A 153 -19.18 13.56 8.15
C ASN A 153 -19.38 14.83 9.02
N PRO A 154 -20.61 15.20 9.40
CA PRO A 154 -20.85 16.40 10.20
C PRO A 154 -20.28 16.33 11.62
N SER A 155 -19.87 15.15 12.08
CA SER A 155 -19.21 14.96 13.39
C SER A 155 -17.69 15.26 13.35
N GLN A 156 -17.14 15.56 12.18
CA GLN A 156 -15.73 15.87 11.98
C GLN A 156 -15.52 17.32 11.57
N ASP A 157 -14.35 17.86 11.91
CA ASP A 157 -13.94 19.24 11.62
C ASP A 157 -13.10 19.35 10.34
N TYR A 158 -13.04 18.30 9.52
CA TYR A 158 -12.23 18.24 8.31
C TYR A 158 -13.01 17.73 7.10
N ILE A 159 -12.50 18.07 5.92
CA ILE A 159 -13.03 17.67 4.61
C ILE A 159 -12.90 16.15 4.43
N ALA A 160 -13.72 15.58 3.55
CA ALA A 160 -13.59 14.20 3.10
C ALA A 160 -12.23 13.94 2.44
N MET A 161 -11.45 13.02 3.02
CA MET A 161 -10.14 12.58 2.50
C MET A 161 -10.12 11.05 2.35
N SER A 162 -9.50 10.53 1.28
CA SER A 162 -9.44 9.08 0.99
C SER A 162 -8.76 8.28 2.10
N ASN A 163 -7.78 8.89 2.78
CA ASN A 163 -7.08 8.28 3.89
C ASN A 163 -7.80 8.45 5.24
N LYS A 164 -8.93 9.17 5.32
CA LYS A 164 -9.73 9.40 6.56
C LYS A 164 -11.15 8.84 6.40
N PRO A 165 -11.38 7.53 6.55
CA PRO A 165 -12.73 6.95 6.42
C PRO A 165 -13.80 7.56 7.33
N ASP A 166 -13.41 8.11 8.48
CA ASP A 166 -14.31 8.81 9.40
C ASP A 166 -14.70 10.22 8.93
N SER A 167 -14.05 10.79 7.91
CA SER A 167 -14.47 12.03 7.24
C SER A 167 -15.64 11.85 6.27
N TRP A 168 -15.94 10.62 5.85
CA TRP A 168 -16.89 10.35 4.77
C TRP A 168 -18.36 10.49 5.25
N PRO A 169 -19.29 10.89 4.36
CA PRO A 169 -20.70 10.97 4.72
C PRO A 169 -21.26 9.59 5.11
N ILE A 170 -21.83 9.50 6.31
CA ILE A 170 -22.26 8.22 6.93
C ILE A 170 -23.39 7.55 6.12
N GLU A 171 -24.29 8.35 5.53
CA GLU A 171 -25.44 7.88 4.74
C GLU A 171 -25.08 7.57 3.27
N GLY A 172 -23.80 7.65 2.90
CA GLY A 172 -23.32 7.57 1.53
C GLY A 172 -23.22 8.93 0.83
N TRP A 173 -22.65 8.91 -0.37
CA TRP A 173 -22.37 10.10 -1.17
C TRP A 173 -23.59 10.52 -1.98
N PRO A 174 -23.93 11.82 -2.06
CA PRO A 174 -25.02 12.27 -2.91
C PRO A 174 -24.84 11.82 -4.36
N SER A 175 -25.90 11.26 -4.94
CA SER A 175 -25.99 10.69 -6.28
C SER A 175 -27.18 11.32 -7.01
N ARG A 176 -27.63 10.72 -8.12
CA ARG A 176 -28.71 11.21 -8.99
C ARG A 176 -29.95 11.64 -8.19
N GLY A 177 -30.38 12.90 -8.39
CA GLY A 177 -31.50 13.47 -7.65
C GLY A 177 -31.23 13.57 -6.15
N PHE A 178 -32.04 12.90 -5.33
CA PHE A 178 -31.89 12.90 -3.85
C PHE A 178 -31.35 11.58 -3.30
N GLU A 179 -30.87 10.69 -4.17
CA GLU A 179 -30.35 9.39 -3.77
C GLU A 179 -28.91 9.50 -3.25
N THR A 180 -28.46 8.48 -2.52
CA THR A 180 -27.07 8.34 -2.10
C THR A 180 -26.49 7.03 -2.60
N LYS A 181 -25.16 6.99 -2.79
CA LYS A 181 -24.42 5.81 -3.22
C LYS A 181 -23.24 5.49 -2.29
N TRP A 182 -22.83 4.23 -2.30
CA TRP A 182 -21.59 3.74 -1.70
C TRP A 182 -21.38 4.08 -0.20
N PRO A 183 -22.34 3.74 0.68
CA PRO A 183 -22.21 4.01 2.11
C PRO A 183 -21.02 3.27 2.72
N GLY A 184 -20.12 4.01 3.37
CA GLY A 184 -18.92 3.46 4.02
C GLY A 184 -17.75 3.16 3.09
N GLU A 185 -17.84 3.51 1.81
CA GLU A 185 -16.75 3.41 0.83
C GLU A 185 -16.38 4.78 0.28
N TRP A 186 -15.16 4.92 -0.26
CA TRP A 186 -14.69 6.17 -0.85
C TRP A 186 -15.43 6.47 -2.15
N ASN A 187 -15.78 7.74 -2.40
CA ASN A 187 -16.30 8.18 -3.70
C ASN A 187 -15.16 8.39 -4.69
N GLY A 188 -14.55 7.28 -5.10
CA GLY A 188 -13.44 7.28 -6.04
C GLY A 188 -13.80 7.98 -7.34
N ARG A 189 -12.81 8.66 -7.94
CA ARG A 189 -12.94 9.30 -9.26
C ARG A 189 -13.29 8.30 -10.37
N PHE A 190 -12.87 7.04 -10.22
CA PHE A 190 -12.96 5.97 -11.21
C PHE A 190 -13.86 4.81 -10.81
N GLY A 191 -14.59 4.94 -9.70
CA GLY A 191 -15.48 3.89 -9.24
C GLY A 191 -15.66 3.85 -7.73
N ARG A 192 -16.53 2.96 -7.27
CA ARG A 192 -16.80 2.70 -5.86
C ARG A 192 -15.51 2.26 -5.19
N GLY A 193 -15.05 2.97 -4.16
CA GLY A 193 -13.91 2.56 -3.34
C GLY A 193 -12.53 2.57 -4.01
N ILE A 194 -12.44 2.89 -5.31
CA ILE A 194 -11.19 2.95 -6.07
C ILE A 194 -10.37 4.17 -5.65
N GLN A 195 -9.06 3.96 -5.43
CA GLN A 195 -8.12 4.99 -4.98
C GLN A 195 -6.80 4.87 -5.76
N TYR A 196 -6.71 5.51 -6.93
CA TYR A 196 -5.48 5.53 -7.73
C TYR A 196 -4.42 6.51 -7.21
N ALA A 197 -4.85 7.60 -6.58
CA ALA A 197 -3.95 8.50 -5.87
C ALA A 197 -3.67 7.99 -4.45
N ASP A 198 -2.43 8.17 -3.98
CA ASP A 198 -2.05 7.88 -2.59
C ASP A 198 -2.84 8.75 -1.58
N LEU A 199 -3.20 9.96 -1.99
CA LEU A 199 -4.10 10.83 -1.25
C LEU A 199 -5.05 11.55 -2.20
N GLU A 200 -6.33 11.50 -1.87
CA GLU A 200 -7.39 12.18 -2.59
C GLU A 200 -8.30 12.95 -1.62
N SER A 201 -8.82 14.10 -2.06
CA SER A 201 -9.90 14.82 -1.37
C SER A 201 -11.12 14.96 -2.28
N TYR A 202 -12.31 15.05 -1.70
CA TYR A 202 -13.54 15.29 -2.45
C TYR A 202 -14.51 16.18 -1.68
N PHE A 203 -15.01 17.22 -2.34
CA PHE A 203 -16.01 18.13 -1.76
C PHE A 203 -16.79 18.87 -2.86
N VAL A 204 -17.92 19.46 -2.48
CA VAL A 204 -18.82 20.16 -3.40
C VAL A 204 -19.25 21.49 -2.79
N PHE A 205 -19.34 22.52 -3.63
CA PHE A 205 -19.83 23.85 -3.28
C PHE A 205 -20.71 24.43 -4.39
N ASN A 206 -21.55 25.41 -4.06
CA ASN A 206 -22.38 26.13 -5.03
C ASN A 206 -22.49 27.63 -4.72
N ASP A 207 -23.04 28.39 -5.65
CA ASP A 207 -23.15 29.86 -5.59
C ASP A 207 -24.53 30.36 -5.12
N ALA A 208 -25.34 29.48 -4.52
CA ALA A 208 -26.74 29.78 -4.18
C ALA A 208 -26.90 30.97 -3.21
N GLN A 209 -25.88 31.24 -2.38
CA GLN A 209 -25.88 32.29 -1.36
C GLN A 209 -25.46 33.68 -1.90
N ASP A 210 -25.01 33.73 -3.16
CA ASP A 210 -24.67 35.00 -3.81
C ASP A 210 -25.94 35.77 -4.21
N LEU A 211 -26.27 36.83 -3.47
CA LEU A 211 -27.44 37.66 -3.75
C LEU A 211 -27.11 38.97 -4.48
N GLU A 212 -25.89 39.15 -5.01
CA GLU A 212 -25.37 40.45 -5.43
C GLU A 212 -26.20 41.17 -6.51
N LYS A 213 -26.88 40.40 -7.39
CA LYS A 213 -27.77 40.91 -8.45
C LYS A 213 -29.25 40.66 -8.16
N ILE A 214 -29.60 40.30 -6.93
CA ILE A 214 -30.97 39.99 -6.49
C ILE A 214 -31.43 40.93 -5.38
N VAL A 215 -30.54 41.33 -4.48
CA VAL A 215 -30.83 42.31 -3.41
C VAL A 215 -30.25 43.68 -3.73
N GLN A 216 -30.82 44.72 -3.13
CA GLN A 216 -30.31 46.08 -3.29
C GLN A 216 -28.93 46.21 -2.62
N ARG A 217 -27.90 46.52 -3.41
CA ARG A 217 -26.53 46.67 -2.91
C ARG A 217 -26.47 47.78 -1.85
N ASN A 218 -25.78 47.49 -0.75
CA ASN A 218 -25.65 48.36 0.43
C ASN A 218 -26.99 48.68 1.14
N ASP A 219 -28.01 47.83 1.02
CA ASP A 219 -29.25 47.94 1.79
C ASP A 219 -29.16 47.14 3.10
N PRO A 220 -29.25 47.76 4.29
CA PRO A 220 -29.27 47.05 5.58
C PRO A 220 -30.47 46.12 5.76
N GLU A 221 -31.56 46.32 5.01
CA GLU A 221 -32.73 45.45 5.03
C GLU A 221 -32.68 44.36 3.94
N GLU A 222 -31.64 44.34 3.11
CA GLU A 222 -31.44 43.37 2.01
C GLU A 222 -32.68 43.21 1.11
N ASN A 223 -33.41 44.30 0.84
CA ASN A 223 -34.63 44.22 0.04
C ASN A 223 -34.35 43.72 -1.39
N LEU A 224 -35.22 42.87 -1.91
CA LEU A 224 -35.15 42.40 -3.29
C LEU A 224 -35.22 43.56 -4.29
N ILE A 225 -34.48 43.43 -5.40
CA ILE A 225 -34.58 44.31 -6.55
C ILE A 225 -35.94 44.04 -7.23
N VAL A 226 -36.84 45.01 -7.19
CA VAL A 226 -38.17 44.92 -7.82
C VAL A 226 -38.29 45.73 -9.10
N ASN A 227 -37.47 46.78 -9.25
CA ASN A 227 -37.39 47.62 -10.44
C ASN A 227 -35.92 47.70 -10.86
N GLY A 228 -35.62 47.33 -12.11
CA GLY A 228 -34.26 47.26 -12.64
C GLY A 228 -33.73 45.83 -12.79
N PRO A 229 -32.59 45.68 -13.49
CA PRO A 229 -32.02 44.39 -13.89
C PRO A 229 -31.70 43.48 -12.71
N ARG A 230 -32.09 42.21 -12.82
CA ARG A 230 -31.80 41.13 -11.88
C ARG A 230 -31.80 39.78 -12.59
N TYR A 231 -31.10 38.80 -12.02
CA TYR A 231 -31.02 37.45 -12.57
C TYR A 231 -31.45 36.43 -11.51
N HIS A 232 -32.25 35.45 -11.93
CA HIS A 232 -32.67 34.34 -11.09
C HIS A 232 -32.31 33.04 -11.82
N PRO A 233 -31.21 32.36 -11.46
CA PRO A 233 -30.77 31.16 -12.15
C PRO A 233 -31.78 30.01 -12.05
N ARG A 234 -32.46 29.88 -10.90
CA ARG A 234 -33.49 28.84 -10.65
C ARG A 234 -34.82 29.46 -10.23
N PRO A 235 -35.62 30.01 -11.16
CA PRO A 235 -36.88 30.68 -10.84
C PRO A 235 -37.83 29.82 -10.01
N GLY A 236 -38.30 30.37 -8.88
CA GLY A 236 -39.25 29.68 -7.99
C GLY A 236 -38.60 28.67 -7.04
N ARG A 237 -37.26 28.57 -7.03
CA ARG A 237 -36.48 27.89 -5.98
C ARG A 237 -35.96 28.92 -4.98
N PHE A 238 -36.05 28.57 -3.70
CA PHE A 238 -35.63 29.42 -2.59
C PHE A 238 -34.62 28.70 -1.70
N ILE A 239 -33.72 29.49 -1.11
CA ILE A 239 -32.74 29.03 -0.13
C ILE A 239 -33.51 28.46 1.07
N GLY A 240 -33.28 27.17 1.34
CA GLY A 240 -33.99 26.42 2.39
C GLY A 240 -35.15 25.54 1.92
N ASP A 241 -35.44 25.48 0.62
CA ASP A 241 -36.47 24.58 0.07
C ASP A 241 -36.07 23.10 0.18
N ILE A 242 -34.79 22.78 -0.09
CA ILE A 242 -34.25 21.40 -0.02
C ILE A 242 -33.77 21.09 1.41
N ASN A 243 -32.92 21.95 1.98
CA ASN A 243 -32.45 21.85 3.36
C ASN A 243 -33.06 22.96 4.23
N PRO A 244 -34.12 22.69 5.01
CA PRO A 244 -34.76 23.71 5.84
C PRO A 244 -33.88 24.19 7.01
N ASP A 245 -32.77 23.51 7.32
CA ASP A 245 -31.86 23.85 8.41
C ASP A 245 -30.71 24.77 7.98
N VAL A 246 -30.73 25.29 6.74
CA VAL A 246 -29.80 26.34 6.29
C VAL A 246 -29.77 27.51 7.28
N THR A 247 -28.57 27.93 7.65
CA THR A 247 -28.30 28.86 8.74
C THR A 247 -28.33 30.32 8.29
N VAL A 248 -28.12 30.58 6.99
CA VAL A 248 -28.07 31.92 6.39
C VAL A 248 -29.02 32.06 5.19
N GLN A 249 -29.50 33.29 4.97
CA GLN A 249 -30.33 33.73 3.82
C GLN A 249 -31.55 32.84 3.50
N LYS A 250 -32.07 32.10 4.48
CA LYS A 250 -33.28 31.27 4.32
C LYS A 250 -34.47 32.10 3.82
N GLY A 251 -35.12 31.61 2.78
CA GLY A 251 -36.31 32.21 2.16
C GLY A 251 -36.02 33.23 1.05
N TYR A 252 -34.75 33.58 0.81
CA TYR A 252 -34.37 34.34 -0.38
C TYR A 252 -34.40 33.45 -1.64
N PRO A 253 -34.62 34.02 -2.84
CA PRO A 253 -34.47 33.28 -4.10
C PRO A 253 -33.06 32.70 -4.25
N TRP A 254 -32.91 31.60 -5.01
CA TRP A 254 -31.59 31.05 -5.35
C TRP A 254 -30.74 32.09 -6.09
N GLY A 255 -29.53 32.34 -5.57
CA GLY A 255 -28.57 33.33 -6.02
C GLY A 255 -27.51 32.86 -7.02
N GLY A 256 -26.59 33.76 -7.38
CA GLY A 256 -25.45 33.49 -8.25
C GLY A 256 -25.81 33.22 -9.72
N LEU A 257 -24.93 32.46 -10.38
CA LEU A 257 -25.07 31.94 -11.73
C LEU A 257 -25.86 30.63 -11.79
N GLY A 258 -26.04 29.94 -10.65
CA GLY A 258 -26.64 28.61 -10.60
C GLY A 258 -25.63 27.53 -10.96
N LEU A 259 -24.46 27.59 -10.32
CA LEU A 259 -23.35 26.68 -10.53
C LEU A 259 -23.22 25.71 -9.36
N ARG A 260 -22.90 24.47 -9.71
CA ARG A 260 -22.43 23.44 -8.78
C ARG A 260 -21.01 23.09 -9.16
N VAL A 261 -20.09 23.04 -8.19
CA VAL A 261 -18.70 22.66 -8.43
C VAL A 261 -18.36 21.46 -7.56
N ALA A 262 -17.99 20.35 -8.18
CA ALA A 262 -17.36 19.23 -7.48
C ALA A 262 -15.84 19.31 -7.66
N THR A 263 -15.10 19.14 -6.57
CA THR A 263 -13.66 19.37 -6.55
C THR A 263 -12.93 18.17 -6.00
N ARG A 264 -11.84 17.79 -6.68
CA ARG A 264 -10.91 16.76 -6.25
C ARG A 264 -9.50 17.31 -6.19
N GLY A 265 -8.74 16.81 -5.22
CA GLY A 265 -7.30 17.06 -5.14
C GLY A 265 -6.57 15.73 -5.05
N PHE A 266 -5.50 15.53 -5.82
CA PHE A 266 -4.74 14.28 -5.88
C PHE A 266 -3.24 14.47 -5.58
N GLN A 267 -2.64 13.48 -4.93
CA GLN A 267 -1.18 13.37 -4.72
C GLN A 267 -0.72 11.92 -4.88
N TRP A 268 0.43 11.75 -5.54
CA TRP A 268 1.20 10.51 -5.62
C TRP A 268 2.56 10.69 -4.93
N ASN A 269 3.10 9.59 -4.39
CA ASN A 269 4.44 9.55 -3.79
C ASN A 269 5.48 8.87 -4.68
N ASN A 270 5.07 8.40 -5.86
CA ASN A 270 5.99 7.96 -6.91
C ASN A 270 7.12 9.01 -7.13
N PRO A 271 8.39 8.60 -7.29
CA PRO A 271 9.53 9.51 -7.35
C PRO A 271 9.41 10.63 -8.39
N GLU A 272 8.72 10.39 -9.51
CA GLU A 272 8.49 11.32 -10.59
C GLU A 272 7.34 12.31 -10.31
N ALA A 273 6.42 11.98 -9.37
CA ALA A 273 5.21 12.76 -9.07
C ALA A 273 5.16 13.36 -7.66
N LYS A 274 6.08 12.98 -6.76
CA LYS A 274 6.09 13.37 -5.34
C LYS A 274 6.22 14.87 -5.04
N ASP A 275 6.49 15.68 -6.07
CA ASP A 275 6.61 17.14 -6.01
C ASP A 275 5.44 17.87 -6.71
N ILE A 276 4.33 17.16 -6.93
CA ILE A 276 3.13 17.64 -7.66
C ILE A 276 1.87 17.52 -6.79
N ILE A 277 0.95 18.48 -6.91
CA ILE A 277 -0.46 18.35 -6.49
C ILE A 277 -1.35 18.61 -7.70
N PHE A 278 -2.41 17.82 -7.86
CA PHE A 278 -3.40 18.01 -8.92
C PHE A 278 -4.72 18.49 -8.31
N TRP A 279 -5.39 19.42 -8.98
CA TRP A 279 -6.73 19.89 -8.63
C TRP A 279 -7.63 19.80 -9.86
N GLU A 280 -8.76 19.12 -9.70
CA GLU A 280 -9.80 18.95 -10.72
C GLU A 280 -11.09 19.63 -10.25
N PHE A 281 -11.74 20.36 -11.14
CA PHE A 281 -13.02 21.03 -10.88
C PHE A 281 -14.05 20.69 -11.95
N ASP A 282 -15.10 19.96 -11.56
CA ASP A 282 -16.29 19.72 -12.36
C ASP A 282 -17.29 20.87 -12.13
N ILE A 283 -17.44 21.77 -13.11
CA ILE A 283 -18.32 22.95 -13.00
C ILE A 283 -19.58 22.72 -13.81
N THR A 284 -20.68 22.46 -13.11
CA THR A 284 -21.99 22.16 -13.70
C THR A 284 -22.91 23.37 -13.68
N ASN A 285 -23.57 23.65 -14.80
CA ASN A 285 -24.66 24.62 -14.87
C ASN A 285 -26.00 23.97 -14.49
N ILE A 286 -26.43 24.18 -13.25
CA ILE A 286 -27.70 23.68 -12.69
C ILE A 286 -28.83 24.73 -12.79
N SER A 287 -28.60 25.83 -13.49
CA SER A 287 -29.62 26.86 -13.74
C SER A 287 -30.63 26.39 -14.79
N ASP A 288 -31.78 27.07 -14.86
CA ASP A 288 -32.81 26.79 -15.87
C ASP A 288 -32.43 27.36 -17.28
N TYR A 289 -31.23 27.92 -17.43
CA TYR A 289 -30.80 28.71 -18.60
C TYR A 289 -29.38 28.38 -19.05
N ASP A 290 -29.10 28.51 -20.34
CA ASP A 290 -27.72 28.46 -20.84
C ASP A 290 -26.95 29.72 -20.43
N LEU A 291 -25.66 29.59 -20.16
CA LEU A 291 -24.75 30.69 -19.87
C LEU A 291 -23.87 30.95 -21.10
N PRO A 292 -24.20 31.94 -21.95
CA PRO A 292 -23.63 32.04 -23.29
C PRO A 292 -22.18 32.54 -23.34
N VAL A 293 -21.67 33.12 -22.24
CA VAL A 293 -20.32 33.69 -22.16
C VAL A 293 -19.77 33.44 -20.76
N SER A 294 -19.06 32.33 -20.59
CA SER A 294 -18.43 31.91 -19.35
C SER A 294 -16.94 31.65 -19.55
N GLY A 295 -16.13 31.76 -18.51
CA GLY A 295 -14.71 31.42 -18.55
C GLY A 295 -14.22 30.97 -17.17
N PHE A 296 -13.24 30.07 -17.17
CA PHE A 296 -12.69 29.45 -15.96
C PHE A 296 -11.21 29.78 -15.81
N GLY A 297 -10.72 29.73 -14.58
CA GLY A 297 -9.30 29.82 -14.28
C GLY A 297 -9.04 29.90 -12.79
N TYR A 298 -7.91 30.46 -12.42
CA TYR A 298 -7.49 30.57 -11.02
C TYR A 298 -6.77 31.88 -10.76
N ASP A 299 -6.78 32.26 -9.49
CA ASP A 299 -6.12 33.44 -8.95
C ASP A 299 -5.31 33.02 -7.72
N ILE A 300 -4.02 33.36 -7.71
CA ILE A 300 -3.05 32.92 -6.71
C ILE A 300 -2.25 34.11 -6.19
N ASP A 301 -2.18 34.16 -4.86
CA ASP A 301 -1.29 35.01 -4.09
C ASP A 301 -0.02 34.23 -3.70
N MET A 302 1.14 34.82 -3.97
CA MET A 302 2.43 34.15 -3.87
C MET A 302 3.08 34.43 -2.51
N ALA A 303 3.82 33.46 -1.98
CA ALA A 303 4.61 33.64 -0.76
C ALA A 303 5.84 32.72 -0.75
N LEU A 304 6.60 32.74 -1.86
CA LEU A 304 7.77 31.88 -2.01
C LEU A 304 8.83 32.33 -1.00
N GLY A 305 9.34 31.38 -0.21
CA GLY A 305 10.40 31.71 0.75
C GLY A 305 9.94 32.34 2.07
N ASP A 306 8.61 32.45 2.31
CA ASP A 306 7.95 33.10 3.48
C ASP A 306 7.78 34.63 3.33
N GLU A 307 6.93 35.27 4.15
CA GLU A 307 6.67 36.71 4.10
C GLU A 307 7.86 37.51 4.69
N HIS A 308 8.94 37.65 3.92
CA HIS A 308 10.05 38.55 4.25
C HIS A 308 9.99 39.88 3.47
N SER A 309 10.85 40.83 3.84
CA SER A 309 10.98 42.10 3.12
C SER A 309 12.39 42.20 2.52
N PRO A 310 12.52 42.32 1.18
CA PRO A 310 11.44 42.51 0.22
C PRO A 310 10.63 41.23 -0.03
N ASP A 311 9.39 41.43 -0.46
CA ASP A 311 8.49 40.39 -0.96
C ASP A 311 8.51 40.58 -2.48
N ASP A 312 9.32 39.77 -3.16
CA ASP A 312 9.89 40.04 -4.47
C ASP A 312 9.63 38.92 -5.49
N ASP A 313 8.55 38.15 -5.27
CA ASP A 313 8.11 37.08 -6.16
C ASP A 313 7.76 37.60 -7.57
N ILE A 314 8.25 36.92 -8.61
CA ILE A 314 7.95 37.21 -10.02
C ILE A 314 7.50 35.97 -10.77
N GLY A 315 6.83 36.17 -11.91
CA GLY A 315 6.27 35.09 -12.72
C GLY A 315 6.50 35.24 -14.23
N TYR A 316 6.50 34.10 -14.92
CA TYR A 316 6.56 33.97 -16.36
C TYR A 316 5.65 32.83 -16.85
N PHE A 317 5.51 32.67 -18.17
CA PHE A 317 4.62 31.70 -18.79
C PHE A 317 5.29 30.95 -19.96
N ASN A 318 4.86 29.71 -20.17
CA ASN A 318 5.14 28.92 -21.36
C ASN A 318 3.80 28.53 -22.02
N LYS A 319 3.56 29.08 -23.22
CA LYS A 319 2.31 28.85 -23.95
C LYS A 319 2.22 27.47 -24.57
N GLU A 320 3.34 26.86 -24.93
CA GLU A 320 3.37 25.52 -25.54
C GLU A 320 3.10 24.43 -24.50
N LEU A 321 3.26 24.73 -23.22
CA LEU A 321 3.03 23.81 -22.11
C LEU A 321 1.82 24.21 -21.25
N ASP A 322 1.04 25.22 -21.67
CA ASP A 322 -0.03 25.86 -20.89
C ASP A 322 0.31 26.08 -19.42
N MET A 323 1.52 26.62 -19.18
CA MET A 323 2.11 26.68 -17.85
C MET A 323 2.51 28.09 -17.45
N VAL A 324 2.31 28.43 -16.19
CA VAL A 324 2.81 29.63 -15.52
C VAL A 324 3.75 29.20 -14.40
N TYR A 325 4.87 29.86 -14.23
CA TYR A 325 5.83 29.54 -13.17
C TYR A 325 6.43 30.79 -12.55
N VAL A 326 6.73 30.69 -11.26
CA VAL A 326 7.06 31.81 -10.39
C VAL A 326 8.22 31.45 -9.46
N TRP A 327 9.07 32.43 -9.17
CA TRP A 327 10.25 32.29 -8.32
C TRP A 327 10.53 33.58 -7.55
N ASP A 328 11.22 33.43 -6.43
CA ASP A 328 11.78 34.52 -5.62
C ASP A 328 12.93 35.20 -6.38
N PHE A 329 12.89 36.53 -6.52
CA PHE A 329 13.74 37.26 -7.47
C PHE A 329 15.23 37.24 -7.13
N ASP A 330 15.59 37.23 -5.84
CA ASP A 330 16.98 37.19 -5.38
C ASP A 330 17.45 35.80 -4.88
N GLY A 331 16.51 34.87 -4.73
CA GLY A 331 16.69 33.49 -4.29
C GLY A 331 16.93 33.34 -2.79
N ILE A 332 16.46 34.27 -1.96
CA ILE A 332 16.75 34.32 -0.51
C ILE A 332 15.47 34.33 0.32
N GLY A 333 15.05 33.14 0.76
CA GLY A 333 13.96 32.98 1.71
C GLY A 333 14.34 33.25 3.17
N VAL A 334 13.36 33.05 4.07
CA VAL A 334 13.51 33.29 5.51
C VAL A 334 14.70 32.54 6.12
N GLY A 335 15.51 33.26 6.89
CA GLY A 335 16.70 32.70 7.54
C GLY A 335 17.83 32.33 6.57
N GLY A 336 17.76 32.77 5.30
CA GLY A 336 18.76 32.49 4.26
C GLY A 336 18.61 31.10 3.62
N ILE A 337 17.44 30.48 3.76
CA ILE A 337 17.11 29.21 3.09
C ILE A 337 16.80 29.53 1.62
N ILE A 338 17.29 28.68 0.71
CA ILE A 338 16.99 28.82 -0.73
C ILE A 338 15.53 28.38 -0.95
N PRO A 339 14.66 29.25 -1.48
CA PRO A 339 13.27 28.90 -1.77
C PRO A 339 13.17 27.99 -3.00
N GLY A 340 12.08 27.22 -3.07
CA GLY A 340 11.71 26.48 -4.28
C GLY A 340 11.14 27.39 -5.36
N VAL A 341 10.96 26.85 -6.56
CA VAL A 341 10.18 27.44 -7.66
C VAL A 341 8.84 26.72 -7.74
N PHE A 342 7.77 27.48 -7.99
CA PHE A 342 6.39 26.99 -8.10
C PHE A 342 5.87 27.19 -9.52
N ALA A 343 5.08 26.25 -10.04
CA ALA A 343 4.38 26.40 -11.30
C ALA A 343 2.96 25.85 -11.25
N THR A 344 2.08 26.44 -12.06
CA THR A 344 0.74 25.96 -12.37
C THR A 344 0.69 25.58 -13.84
N ALA A 345 0.27 24.36 -14.16
CA ALA A 345 0.03 23.93 -15.53
C ALA A 345 -1.43 23.55 -15.71
N TYR A 346 -2.06 24.02 -16.79
CA TYR A 346 -3.32 23.43 -17.24
C TYR A 346 -3.04 22.02 -17.73
N LEU A 347 -3.88 21.10 -17.29
CA LEU A 347 -3.99 19.75 -17.84
C LEU A 347 -5.27 19.63 -18.63
N GLU A 348 -6.30 20.35 -18.18
CA GLU A 348 -7.61 20.35 -18.78
C GLU A 348 -8.20 21.75 -18.74
N SER A 349 -8.94 22.11 -19.78
CA SER A 349 -9.68 23.36 -19.84
C SER A 349 -11.04 23.17 -20.51
N PRO A 350 -11.97 24.12 -20.38
CA PRO A 350 -13.28 24.03 -21.02
C PRO A 350 -13.18 23.85 -22.54
N GLY A 351 -14.09 23.02 -23.06
CA GLY A 351 -14.06 22.61 -24.47
C GLY A 351 -14.88 23.49 -25.41
N LEU A 352 -14.58 23.45 -26.71
CA LEU A 352 -15.32 24.13 -27.78
C LEU A 352 -15.80 23.22 -28.94
N ALA A 353 -16.15 21.97 -28.62
CA ALA A 353 -16.55 20.89 -29.55
C ALA A 353 -17.60 21.19 -30.65
N TYR A 354 -18.24 22.36 -30.64
CA TYR A 354 -19.32 22.73 -31.57
C TYR A 354 -18.89 23.72 -32.67
N ASP A 355 -17.63 24.18 -32.68
CA ASP A 355 -17.16 25.16 -33.65
C ASP A 355 -16.49 24.54 -34.90
N ASN A 356 -16.27 23.22 -34.90
CA ASN A 356 -15.59 22.42 -35.93
C ASN A 356 -14.13 22.83 -36.14
N ILE A 357 -13.48 23.30 -35.08
CA ILE A 357 -12.06 23.61 -35.02
C ILE A 357 -11.44 22.65 -34.01
N ASP A 358 -10.31 22.06 -34.38
CA ASP A 358 -9.38 21.33 -33.52
C ASP A 358 -8.60 22.38 -32.69
N ASN A 359 -9.03 22.67 -31.45
CA ASN A 359 -8.52 23.79 -30.62
C ASN A 359 -7.22 23.41 -29.88
N ASP A 360 -7.02 22.14 -29.57
CA ASP A 360 -5.88 21.58 -28.86
C ASP A 360 -4.90 20.76 -29.74
N ASP A 361 -5.19 20.66 -31.04
CA ASP A 361 -4.29 20.10 -32.06
C ASP A 361 -4.14 18.57 -31.97
N ASP A 362 -5.12 17.85 -31.40
CA ASP A 362 -5.10 16.40 -31.19
C ASP A 362 -5.48 15.59 -32.46
N GLY A 363 -6.11 16.22 -33.44
CA GLY A 363 -6.54 15.61 -34.70
C GLY A 363 -8.01 15.21 -34.78
N LEU A 364 -8.79 15.47 -33.74
CA LEU A 364 -10.24 15.41 -33.66
C LEU A 364 -10.85 16.82 -33.81
N THR A 365 -12.19 16.91 -33.96
CA THR A 365 -12.90 18.22 -34.10
C THR A 365 -14.31 18.21 -33.51
N ASP A 366 -14.81 17.07 -33.02
CA ASP A 366 -16.16 16.92 -32.46
C ASP A 366 -16.12 16.17 -31.13
N GLU A 367 -15.33 16.67 -30.17
CA GLU A 367 -15.06 16.00 -28.90
C GLU A 367 -16.06 16.38 -27.82
N LYS A 368 -17.22 15.72 -27.86
CA LYS A 368 -18.25 15.93 -26.84
C LYS A 368 -18.05 14.96 -25.69
N ARG A 369 -17.64 15.51 -24.55
CA ARG A 369 -17.41 14.79 -23.28
C ARG A 369 -18.59 14.03 -22.65
N ASP A 370 -19.81 14.22 -23.14
CA ASP A 370 -20.99 13.56 -22.61
C ASP A 370 -21.82 12.86 -23.67
N ASN A 371 -21.11 12.40 -24.70
CA ASN A 371 -21.60 11.42 -25.63
C ASN A 371 -22.01 10.12 -24.88
N GLN A 372 -22.82 9.31 -25.55
CA GLN A 372 -23.14 7.95 -25.11
C GLN A 372 -22.44 7.03 -26.11
N ALA A 373 -22.26 5.74 -25.77
CA ALA A 373 -21.53 4.80 -26.62
C ALA A 373 -21.93 4.87 -28.12
N GLY A 374 -23.22 5.08 -28.39
CA GLY A 374 -23.70 5.30 -29.74
C GLY A 374 -23.69 3.99 -30.54
N ARG A 375 -22.98 3.97 -31.66
CA ARG A 375 -22.82 2.77 -32.52
C ARG A 375 -21.35 2.52 -32.76
N ILE A 376 -20.98 1.26 -33.01
CA ILE A 376 -19.63 0.93 -33.47
C ILE A 376 -19.38 1.54 -34.86
N ILE A 377 -18.25 2.25 -34.99
CA ILE A 377 -17.76 2.87 -36.22
C ILE A 377 -16.40 2.29 -36.62
N GLY A 378 -15.93 2.60 -37.83
CA GLY A 378 -14.67 2.08 -38.34
C GLY A 378 -13.45 2.79 -37.75
N ALA A 379 -12.28 2.14 -37.80
CA ALA A 379 -11.02 2.60 -37.20
C ALA A 379 -10.50 4.00 -37.60
N TYR A 380 -11.04 4.59 -38.67
CA TYR A 380 -10.65 5.93 -39.15
C TYR A 380 -11.81 6.93 -39.17
N ASP A 381 -13.01 6.50 -38.76
CA ASP A 381 -14.15 7.40 -38.70
C ASP A 381 -13.89 8.47 -37.61
N ASN A 382 -14.41 9.68 -37.80
CA ASN A 382 -14.24 10.86 -36.93
C ASN A 382 -12.81 11.45 -36.77
N ILE A 383 -11.75 10.72 -37.17
CA ILE A 383 -10.38 11.26 -37.22
C ILE A 383 -10.24 12.26 -38.38
N THR A 384 -10.02 13.54 -38.06
CA THR A 384 -9.87 14.59 -39.09
C THR A 384 -8.44 14.76 -39.59
N ASN A 385 -7.46 14.50 -38.73
CA ASN A 385 -6.05 14.50 -39.06
C ASN A 385 -5.30 13.32 -38.43
N LEU A 386 -5.15 12.25 -39.21
CA LEU A 386 -4.49 11.01 -38.77
C LEU A 386 -3.08 11.20 -38.21
N SER A 387 -2.27 12.12 -38.75
CA SER A 387 -0.90 12.30 -38.25
C SER A 387 -0.88 12.89 -36.85
N LYS A 388 -1.78 13.84 -36.56
CA LYS A 388 -1.89 14.45 -35.24
C LYS A 388 -2.45 13.45 -34.24
N PHE A 389 -3.51 12.74 -34.61
CA PHE A 389 -4.13 11.73 -33.77
C PHE A 389 -3.12 10.66 -33.32
N LEU A 390 -2.37 10.09 -34.27
CA LEU A 390 -1.34 9.11 -33.95
C LEU A 390 -0.22 9.70 -33.09
N ASP A 391 0.18 10.95 -33.32
CA ASP A 391 1.24 11.62 -32.55
C ASP A 391 0.77 12.00 -31.12
N PHE A 392 -0.49 12.42 -30.95
CA PHE A 392 -1.08 12.88 -29.69
C PHE A 392 -1.34 11.71 -28.74
N TYR A 393 -2.10 10.71 -29.20
CA TYR A 393 -2.42 9.51 -28.43
C TYR A 393 -1.28 8.47 -28.43
N ASN A 394 -0.13 8.79 -29.06
CA ASN A 394 1.05 7.94 -29.15
C ASN A 394 0.73 6.54 -29.70
N LEU A 395 -0.10 6.49 -30.74
CA LEU A 395 -0.54 5.28 -31.42
C LEU A 395 0.20 5.07 -32.74
N ASN A 396 0.33 3.81 -33.17
CA ASN A 396 0.66 3.47 -34.54
C ASN A 396 -0.62 3.21 -35.34
N GLU A 397 -0.56 3.34 -36.66
CA GLU A 397 -1.71 3.04 -37.53
C GLU A 397 -2.21 1.59 -37.37
N GLU A 398 -1.36 0.66 -36.92
CA GLU A 398 -1.71 -0.74 -36.64
C GLU A 398 -2.53 -0.92 -35.35
N ASP A 399 -2.51 0.07 -34.45
CA ASP A 399 -3.21 0.04 -33.17
C ASP A 399 -4.69 0.46 -33.31
N LEU A 400 -5.04 1.14 -34.41
CA LEU A 400 -6.42 1.60 -34.68
C LEU A 400 -7.39 0.43 -34.88
N LYS A 401 -8.56 0.51 -34.25
CA LYS A 401 -9.58 -0.55 -34.22
C LYS A 401 -11.00 0.00 -34.40
N GLU A 402 -11.95 -0.88 -34.69
CA GLU A 402 -13.38 -0.52 -34.59
C GLU A 402 -13.67 -0.15 -33.13
N HIS A 403 -14.36 0.97 -32.92
CA HIS A 403 -14.58 1.58 -31.60
C HIS A 403 -16.02 2.12 -31.52
N TRP A 404 -16.45 2.48 -30.31
CA TRP A 404 -17.76 3.10 -30.09
C TRP A 404 -17.73 4.58 -30.51
N GLU A 405 -18.83 5.10 -31.06
CA GLU A 405 -18.90 6.50 -31.51
C GLU A 405 -18.61 7.52 -30.41
N GLY A 406 -18.77 7.13 -29.14
CA GLY A 406 -18.43 7.96 -28.00
C GLY A 406 -17.12 7.64 -27.29
N ASP A 407 -16.31 6.71 -27.82
CA ASP A 407 -14.96 6.33 -27.36
C ASP A 407 -14.01 6.80 -28.47
N GLU A 408 -13.73 8.11 -28.48
CA GLU A 408 -13.20 8.83 -29.63
C GLU A 408 -11.69 8.59 -29.83
N ASP A 409 -10.96 8.34 -28.74
CA ASP A 409 -9.53 7.99 -28.74
C ASP A 409 -9.25 6.48 -28.88
N GLN A 410 -10.31 5.66 -28.85
CA GLN A 410 -10.30 4.21 -29.05
C GLN A 410 -9.60 3.43 -27.92
N ASP A 411 -9.51 3.97 -26.72
CA ASP A 411 -8.79 3.35 -25.62
C ASP A 411 -9.67 2.36 -24.81
N TRP A 412 -11.01 2.43 -24.93
CA TRP A 412 -11.92 1.48 -24.29
C TRP A 412 -11.72 0.04 -24.77
N SER A 413 -11.63 -0.89 -23.82
CA SER A 413 -11.28 -2.28 -24.05
C SER A 413 -12.42 -3.21 -23.65
N ASP A 414 -13.01 -3.88 -24.64
CA ASP A 414 -14.08 -4.85 -24.44
C ASP A 414 -13.61 -6.08 -23.63
N GLY A 415 -14.51 -6.61 -22.81
CA GLY A 415 -14.32 -7.86 -22.11
C GLY A 415 -14.50 -9.08 -23.02
N PHE A 416 -14.00 -10.22 -22.57
CA PHE A 416 -14.12 -11.51 -23.22
C PHE A 416 -14.79 -12.52 -22.28
N ASP A 417 -16.11 -12.72 -22.44
CA ASP A 417 -16.89 -13.78 -21.79
C ASP A 417 -16.72 -15.10 -22.57
N ALA A 418 -15.72 -15.90 -22.20
CA ALA A 418 -15.34 -17.11 -22.90
C ALA A 418 -16.42 -18.21 -22.81
N ASN A 419 -17.20 -18.23 -21.73
CA ASN A 419 -18.17 -19.28 -21.47
C ASN A 419 -19.65 -18.85 -21.61
N GLY A 420 -19.91 -17.56 -21.79
CA GLY A 420 -21.23 -17.00 -22.07
C GLY A 420 -22.18 -17.04 -20.88
N ASN A 421 -21.66 -16.98 -19.65
CA ASN A 421 -22.46 -17.02 -18.43
C ASN A 421 -22.93 -15.63 -17.96
N GLY A 422 -22.47 -14.54 -18.60
CA GLY A 422 -22.78 -13.16 -18.22
C GLY A 422 -22.06 -12.67 -16.96
N THR A 423 -20.87 -13.20 -16.66
CA THR A 423 -19.96 -12.68 -15.62
C THR A 423 -18.52 -13.18 -15.85
N TYR A 424 -17.54 -12.32 -15.59
CA TYR A 424 -16.13 -12.68 -15.75
C TYR A 424 -15.53 -13.48 -14.57
N SER A 425 -16.28 -13.70 -13.48
CA SER A 425 -15.70 -14.20 -12.23
C SER A 425 -16.65 -15.04 -11.36
N TYR A 426 -16.06 -15.78 -10.41
CA TYR A 426 -16.78 -16.58 -9.42
C TYR A 426 -16.20 -16.44 -8.02
N LYS A 427 -17.00 -16.80 -7.01
CA LYS A 427 -16.58 -16.80 -5.61
C LYS A 427 -15.94 -18.14 -5.21
N ASN A 428 -14.67 -18.12 -4.82
CA ASN A 428 -13.92 -19.31 -4.42
C ASN A 428 -14.31 -19.82 -3.01
N SER A 429 -13.70 -20.93 -2.57
CA SER A 429 -13.99 -21.55 -1.25
C SER A 429 -13.62 -20.68 -0.04
N GLU A 430 -12.79 -19.66 -0.22
CA GLU A 430 -12.38 -18.70 0.81
C GLU A 430 -13.29 -17.46 0.81
N GLY A 431 -14.25 -17.40 -0.11
CA GLY A 431 -15.15 -16.27 -0.25
C GLY A 431 -14.56 -15.09 -1.02
N LEU A 432 -13.47 -15.27 -1.76
CA LEU A 432 -12.86 -14.26 -2.62
C LEU A 432 -13.38 -14.39 -4.05
N TRP A 433 -13.60 -13.26 -4.72
CA TRP A 433 -13.86 -13.25 -6.15
C TRP A 433 -12.59 -13.54 -6.93
N VAL A 434 -12.70 -14.36 -7.97
CA VAL A 434 -11.59 -14.81 -8.81
C VAL A 434 -12.06 -14.80 -10.25
N VAL A 435 -11.31 -14.13 -11.12
CA VAL A 435 -11.50 -14.17 -12.57
C VAL A 435 -11.47 -15.64 -13.04
N GLU A 436 -12.49 -16.04 -13.80
CA GLU A 436 -12.60 -17.39 -14.34
C GLU A 436 -11.50 -17.65 -15.39
N GLU A 437 -11.08 -18.91 -15.57
CA GLU A 437 -9.96 -19.23 -16.46
C GLU A 437 -10.31 -18.95 -17.92
N GLY A 438 -9.57 -18.00 -18.54
CA GLY A 438 -9.79 -17.59 -19.92
C GLY A 438 -10.73 -16.39 -20.08
N GLU A 439 -11.27 -15.87 -18.99
CA GLU A 439 -12.10 -14.66 -18.95
C GLU A 439 -11.24 -13.40 -18.79
N PHE A 440 -11.70 -12.28 -19.33
CA PHE A 440 -11.06 -10.97 -19.22
C PHE A 440 -12.14 -9.89 -19.17
N ALA A 441 -12.19 -9.07 -18.13
CA ALA A 441 -13.26 -8.06 -18.00
C ALA A 441 -13.02 -6.83 -18.90
N GLY A 442 -11.76 -6.51 -19.22
CA GLY A 442 -11.45 -5.23 -19.87
C GLY A 442 -11.93 -4.05 -19.02
N ASP A 443 -12.52 -3.07 -19.69
CA ASP A 443 -13.18 -1.91 -19.09
C ASP A 443 -14.69 -2.11 -18.89
N ASP A 444 -15.25 -3.25 -19.35
CA ASP A 444 -16.66 -3.64 -19.18
C ASP A 444 -16.92 -4.18 -17.75
N VAL A 445 -16.80 -3.29 -16.77
CA VAL A 445 -16.91 -3.58 -15.32
C VAL A 445 -18.13 -2.94 -14.67
N GLY A 446 -19.03 -2.37 -15.46
CA GLY A 446 -20.29 -1.77 -15.02
C GLY A 446 -20.17 -0.38 -14.37
N LEU A 447 -21.33 0.17 -14.00
CA LEU A 447 -21.47 1.56 -13.56
C LEU A 447 -20.79 1.87 -12.24
N ASP A 448 -20.54 0.89 -11.37
CA ASP A 448 -19.76 1.11 -10.16
C ASP A 448 -18.25 1.19 -10.40
N GLY A 449 -17.78 0.87 -11.61
CA GLY A 449 -16.37 0.97 -12.02
C GLY A 449 -15.45 -0.04 -11.33
N VAL A 450 -16.01 -1.09 -10.71
CA VAL A 450 -15.25 -2.10 -9.95
C VAL A 450 -15.31 -3.43 -10.66
N GLY A 451 -14.16 -3.90 -11.16
CA GLY A 451 -14.05 -5.18 -11.83
C GLY A 451 -13.64 -6.34 -10.91
N PRO A 452 -13.67 -7.59 -11.39
CA PRO A 452 -13.28 -8.75 -10.58
C PRO A 452 -11.83 -8.80 -10.09
N ALA A 453 -10.96 -7.94 -10.61
CA ALA A 453 -9.58 -7.79 -10.16
C ALA A 453 -9.46 -6.87 -8.93
N ASP A 454 -10.48 -6.06 -8.64
CA ASP A 454 -10.47 -5.07 -7.57
C ASP A 454 -10.79 -5.68 -6.19
N ILE A 455 -10.14 -5.13 -5.16
CA ILE A 455 -10.21 -5.66 -3.79
C ILE A 455 -11.64 -5.56 -3.21
N ASN A 456 -12.39 -4.55 -3.61
CA ASN A 456 -13.74 -4.27 -3.13
C ASN A 456 -14.84 -4.74 -4.10
N TYR A 457 -14.50 -5.62 -5.04
CA TYR A 457 -15.47 -6.25 -5.93
C TYR A 457 -16.47 -7.11 -5.15
N ASN A 458 -17.76 -6.85 -5.34
CA ASN A 458 -18.85 -7.54 -4.64
C ASN A 458 -19.66 -8.48 -5.55
N GLY A 459 -19.28 -8.60 -6.82
CA GLY A 459 -20.00 -9.29 -7.88
C GLY A 459 -20.58 -8.30 -8.90
N PRO A 460 -21.15 -8.81 -10.01
CA PRO A 460 -21.57 -7.98 -11.12
C PRO A 460 -22.68 -6.99 -10.78
N ASP A 461 -22.57 -5.80 -11.35
CA ASP A 461 -23.54 -4.71 -11.19
C ASP A 461 -24.21 -4.33 -12.54
N GLU A 462 -24.83 -3.15 -12.61
CA GLU A 462 -25.52 -2.71 -13.83
C GLU A 462 -24.48 -2.25 -14.86
N GLY A 463 -24.46 -2.92 -16.00
CA GLY A 463 -23.56 -2.61 -17.11
C GLY A 463 -22.51 -3.69 -17.34
N GLU A 464 -22.02 -4.32 -16.27
CA GLU A 464 -20.96 -5.34 -16.38
C GLU A 464 -21.35 -6.52 -17.30
N CYS A 465 -20.40 -6.89 -18.17
CA CYS A 465 -20.48 -8.02 -19.10
C CYS A 465 -21.55 -7.83 -20.19
N ASN A 466 -21.79 -6.58 -20.60
CA ASN A 466 -22.74 -6.24 -21.66
C ASN A 466 -22.07 -5.92 -23.01
N HIS A 467 -20.75 -5.80 -23.05
CA HIS A 467 -19.93 -5.40 -24.20
C HIS A 467 -20.23 -4.00 -24.76
N VAL A 468 -20.62 -3.05 -23.92
CA VAL A 468 -20.98 -1.66 -24.30
C VAL A 468 -20.51 -0.70 -23.20
N PRO A 469 -19.73 0.34 -23.53
CA PRO A 469 -19.31 1.33 -22.55
C PRO A 469 -20.51 2.03 -21.91
N ASP A 470 -20.60 1.95 -20.58
CA ASP A 470 -21.73 2.47 -19.81
C ASP A 470 -21.39 3.72 -19.00
N PHE A 471 -22.22 4.77 -19.18
CA PHE A 471 -22.15 6.02 -18.42
C PHE A 471 -23.53 6.48 -17.96
N LYS A 472 -23.65 6.82 -16.68
CA LYS A 472 -24.86 7.41 -16.11
C LYS A 472 -24.54 8.52 -15.10
N GLU A 473 -24.83 9.76 -15.50
CA GLU A 473 -24.55 10.95 -14.70
C GLU A 473 -25.12 10.84 -13.27
N GLY A 474 -24.25 11.09 -12.28
CA GLY A 474 -24.57 10.98 -10.85
C GLY A 474 -24.46 9.57 -10.27
N GLU A 475 -24.53 8.51 -11.08
CA GLU A 475 -24.43 7.12 -10.64
C GLU A 475 -23.01 6.57 -10.82
N GLY A 476 -22.47 6.60 -12.04
CA GLY A 476 -21.09 6.18 -12.31
C GLY A 476 -20.82 5.93 -13.79
N CYS A 477 -19.66 5.35 -14.07
CA CYS A 477 -19.10 5.19 -15.41
C CYS A 477 -18.05 4.08 -15.40
N GLU A 478 -17.95 3.34 -16.50
CA GLU A 478 -16.86 2.39 -16.73
C GLU A 478 -15.53 3.11 -17.00
N PRO A 479 -14.37 2.49 -16.71
CA PRO A 479 -13.06 3.02 -17.10
C PRO A 479 -13.00 3.36 -18.59
N ASN A 480 -12.12 4.30 -19.01
CA ASN A 480 -11.91 4.62 -20.43
C ASN A 480 -13.17 5.07 -21.16
N PHE A 481 -14.05 5.80 -20.46
CA PHE A 481 -15.25 6.30 -21.09
C PHE A 481 -15.81 7.57 -20.43
N ALA A 482 -16.27 8.53 -21.23
CA ALA A 482 -17.06 9.68 -20.82
C ALA A 482 -16.51 10.49 -19.62
N VAL A 483 -17.02 10.28 -18.39
CA VAL A 483 -16.52 11.05 -17.24
C VAL A 483 -15.19 10.54 -16.72
N THR A 484 -14.89 9.26 -16.90
CA THR A 484 -13.68 8.56 -16.46
C THR A 484 -12.55 8.60 -17.48
N ASP A 485 -12.90 8.87 -18.74
CA ASP A 485 -11.99 9.31 -19.79
C ASP A 485 -11.78 10.82 -19.71
N ILE A 486 -10.51 11.23 -19.74
CA ILE A 486 -10.10 12.60 -19.50
C ILE A 486 -9.51 13.23 -20.77
N SER A 487 -9.09 12.43 -21.76
CA SER A 487 -8.47 12.89 -23.01
C SER A 487 -9.45 13.38 -24.07
N GLU A 488 -10.75 13.06 -23.99
CA GLU A 488 -11.75 13.34 -25.05
C GLU A 488 -12.37 14.76 -25.04
N SER A 489 -11.58 15.84 -25.03
CA SER A 489 -12.13 17.20 -24.98
C SER A 489 -11.36 18.22 -25.80
N ASP A 490 -12.02 18.85 -26.77
CA ASP A 490 -11.50 19.95 -27.61
C ASP A 490 -11.13 21.21 -26.79
N MET A 491 -9.93 21.25 -26.20
CA MET A 491 -9.56 22.20 -25.16
C MET A 491 -9.18 23.60 -25.67
N LEU A 492 -9.63 24.64 -24.95
CA LEU A 492 -9.25 26.03 -25.21
C LEU A 492 -7.81 26.43 -24.80
N GLY A 493 -7.26 25.76 -23.79
CA GLY A 493 -5.95 26.05 -23.19
C GLY A 493 -5.88 27.36 -22.39
N LEU A 494 -4.65 27.72 -22.00
CA LEU A 494 -4.36 28.97 -21.31
C LEU A 494 -4.38 30.13 -22.31
N THR A 495 -5.20 31.16 -22.09
CA THR A 495 -5.29 32.29 -23.03
C THR A 495 -4.96 33.64 -22.42
N THR A 496 -5.01 33.75 -21.09
CA THR A 496 -4.65 34.96 -20.35
C THR A 496 -3.76 34.61 -19.16
N PHE A 497 -2.64 35.31 -19.01
CA PHE A 497 -1.80 35.30 -17.81
C PHE A 497 -1.44 36.74 -17.46
N ARG A 498 -1.75 37.16 -16.24
CA ARG A 498 -1.51 38.54 -15.80
C ARG A 498 -1.01 38.61 -14.37
N LEU A 499 0.01 39.45 -14.18
CA LEU A 499 0.56 39.80 -12.89
C LEU A 499 -0.15 41.03 -12.32
N MET A 500 -0.24 41.10 -11.00
CA MET A 500 -0.94 42.16 -10.30
C MET A 500 -0.25 42.45 -8.98
N SER A 501 0.02 43.72 -8.67
CA SER A 501 0.59 44.06 -7.36
C SER A 501 -0.48 44.13 -6.26
N ASP A 502 -0.12 43.79 -5.04
CA ASP A 502 -0.99 43.93 -3.86
C ASP A 502 -1.44 45.36 -3.63
N ILE A 503 -0.56 46.32 -3.93
CA ILE A 503 -0.88 47.75 -3.83
C ILE A 503 -1.99 48.08 -4.81
N GLU A 504 -1.92 47.57 -6.04
CA GLU A 504 -3.03 47.69 -6.97
C GLU A 504 -4.24 46.97 -6.38
N ARG A 505 -4.20 45.66 -6.06
CA ARG A 505 -5.30 44.85 -5.46
C ARG A 505 -6.07 45.59 -4.37
N SER A 506 -5.33 46.19 -3.45
CA SER A 506 -5.86 46.82 -2.23
C SER A 506 -6.30 48.28 -2.42
N ALA A 507 -5.85 48.99 -3.45
CA ALA A 507 -6.07 50.43 -3.56
C ALA A 507 -7.54 50.84 -3.73
N ASN A 508 -8.48 49.95 -4.11
CA ASN A 508 -9.90 50.28 -4.33
C ASN A 508 -10.90 49.09 -4.31
N ASN A 509 -10.61 47.97 -3.63
CA ASN A 509 -11.45 46.74 -3.72
C ASN A 509 -11.76 46.27 -5.17
N TRP A 510 -10.85 46.50 -6.11
CA TRP A 510 -11.20 46.51 -7.54
C TRP A 510 -11.22 45.14 -8.23
N PHE A 511 -10.77 44.07 -7.57
CA PHE A 511 -10.72 42.74 -8.21
C PHE A 511 -11.99 41.95 -7.87
N HIS A 512 -12.02 41.18 -6.78
CA HIS A 512 -13.15 40.28 -6.45
C HIS A 512 -14.44 40.96 -5.94
N ALA A 513 -14.50 42.30 -5.85
CA ALA A 513 -15.71 43.06 -5.48
C ALA A 513 -16.19 44.02 -6.59
N ASP A 514 -15.47 44.05 -7.72
CA ASP A 514 -15.84 44.76 -8.94
C ASP A 514 -15.77 43.80 -10.14
N ASP A 515 -16.84 43.01 -10.30
CA ASP A 515 -16.95 41.99 -11.36
C ASP A 515 -16.62 42.52 -12.75
N GLU A 516 -17.02 43.76 -13.05
CA GLU A 516 -16.84 44.34 -14.37
C GLU A 516 -15.37 44.60 -14.67
N SER A 517 -14.57 44.97 -13.68
CA SER A 517 -13.13 45.15 -13.82
C SER A 517 -12.41 43.81 -13.82
N CYS A 518 -12.78 42.91 -12.91
CA CYS A 518 -12.21 41.57 -12.82
C CYS A 518 -12.46 40.74 -14.09
N TYR A 519 -13.70 40.69 -14.59
CA TYR A 519 -14.03 40.03 -15.87
C TYR A 519 -13.19 40.55 -17.04
N LYS A 520 -12.95 41.87 -17.12
CA LYS A 520 -12.11 42.45 -18.19
C LYS A 520 -10.63 42.07 -18.03
N PHE A 521 -10.18 41.87 -16.79
CA PHE A 521 -8.83 41.46 -16.49
C PHE A 521 -8.61 39.98 -16.85
N LEU A 522 -9.53 39.11 -16.44
CA LEU A 522 -9.50 37.67 -16.70
C LEU A 522 -9.71 37.37 -18.20
N ASN A 523 -10.64 38.06 -18.86
CA ASN A 523 -10.94 37.85 -20.29
C ASN A 523 -10.15 38.79 -21.23
N ALA A 524 -8.86 39.04 -20.92
CA ALA A 524 -8.04 40.01 -21.67
C ALA A 524 -7.37 39.42 -22.92
N HIS A 525 -7.11 38.10 -22.94
CA HIS A 525 -6.29 37.40 -23.94
C HIS A 525 -4.87 37.98 -24.06
N VAL A 526 -4.26 38.28 -22.91
CA VAL A 526 -2.93 38.89 -22.81
C VAL A 526 -2.06 38.03 -21.90
N PHE A 527 -0.79 37.91 -22.27
CA PHE A 527 0.26 37.31 -21.44
C PHE A 527 1.24 38.40 -21.03
N GLU A 528 1.32 38.67 -19.73
CA GLU A 528 2.07 39.79 -19.17
C GLU A 528 3.35 39.30 -18.47
N GLU A 529 4.51 39.76 -18.93
CA GLU A 529 5.81 39.50 -18.28
C GLU A 529 6.17 40.64 -17.32
N PHE A 530 6.83 40.31 -16.21
CA PHE A 530 7.39 41.33 -15.34
C PHE A 530 8.54 42.10 -16.02
N THR A 531 8.40 43.42 -16.15
CA THR A 531 9.40 44.28 -16.82
C THR A 531 9.98 45.38 -15.90
N GLY A 532 9.76 45.26 -14.58
CA GLY A 532 10.18 46.22 -13.57
C GLY A 532 11.62 46.05 -13.06
N GLY A 533 12.03 46.92 -12.12
CA GLY A 533 13.37 46.87 -11.50
C GLY A 533 13.42 45.95 -10.28
N GLU A 534 12.72 46.33 -9.21
CA GLU A 534 12.54 45.52 -7.99
C GLU A 534 11.04 45.20 -7.89
N PRO A 535 10.62 43.93 -7.91
CA PRO A 535 9.23 43.54 -7.69
C PRO A 535 8.82 43.79 -6.24
N GLN A 536 7.54 44.07 -6.03
CA GLN A 536 6.97 44.26 -4.70
C GLN A 536 5.57 43.65 -4.66
N ARG A 537 5.43 42.51 -3.97
CA ARG A 537 4.16 41.85 -3.64
C ARG A 537 3.27 41.62 -4.86
N LEU A 538 3.64 40.63 -5.67
CA LEU A 538 2.88 40.28 -6.86
C LEU A 538 2.01 39.04 -6.57
N GLY A 539 0.82 39.03 -7.15
CA GLY A 539 0.02 37.83 -7.37
C GLY A 539 -0.29 37.68 -8.86
N PHE A 540 -0.93 36.58 -9.25
CA PHE A 540 -1.28 36.36 -10.65
C PHE A 540 -2.62 35.66 -10.83
N ALA A 541 -3.24 35.92 -11.98
CA ALA A 541 -4.39 35.17 -12.45
C ALA A 541 -4.12 34.59 -13.84
N ALA A 542 -4.63 33.38 -14.07
CA ALA A 542 -4.49 32.65 -15.32
C ALA A 542 -5.81 31.98 -15.70
N THR A 543 -6.29 32.21 -16.92
CA THR A 543 -7.64 31.77 -17.36
C THR A 543 -7.69 31.29 -18.80
N SER A 544 -8.67 30.45 -19.09
CA SER A 544 -9.06 30.08 -20.45
C SER A 544 -9.92 31.17 -21.12
N SER A 545 -10.16 31.03 -22.42
CA SER A 545 -11.03 31.92 -23.20
C SER A 545 -12.50 31.72 -22.81
N THR A 546 -13.39 32.59 -23.29
CA THR A 546 -14.82 32.43 -23.05
C THR A 546 -15.46 31.38 -23.96
N PHE A 547 -16.35 30.57 -23.38
CA PHE A 547 -17.15 29.53 -24.03
C PHE A 547 -18.61 29.56 -23.53
N PRO A 548 -19.57 28.92 -24.24
CA PRO A 548 -20.94 28.77 -23.76
C PRO A 548 -21.06 27.57 -22.81
N LEU A 549 -21.51 27.80 -21.57
CA LEU A 549 -21.83 26.74 -20.62
C LEU A 549 -23.34 26.45 -20.64
N TYR A 550 -23.75 25.42 -21.39
CA TYR A 550 -25.16 25.06 -21.57
C TYR A 550 -25.79 24.49 -20.31
N LYS A 551 -27.11 24.67 -20.14
CA LYS A 551 -27.82 24.14 -18.97
C LYS A 551 -27.74 22.61 -18.90
N GLY A 552 -27.57 22.10 -17.69
CA GLY A 552 -27.44 20.67 -17.41
C GLY A 552 -26.17 20.02 -17.96
N ARG A 553 -25.18 20.81 -18.42
CA ARG A 553 -23.86 20.32 -18.82
C ARG A 553 -22.81 20.66 -17.77
N THR A 554 -21.74 19.89 -17.77
CA THR A 554 -20.57 20.06 -16.91
C THR A 554 -19.36 20.32 -17.80
N GLU A 555 -18.57 21.31 -17.44
CA GLU A 555 -17.27 21.61 -18.05
C GLU A 555 -16.21 21.54 -16.96
N ARG A 556 -14.97 21.20 -17.33
CA ARG A 556 -13.90 20.95 -16.36
C ARG A 556 -12.74 21.94 -16.51
N ILE A 557 -12.01 22.07 -15.42
CA ILE A 557 -10.68 22.65 -15.42
C ILE A 557 -9.84 21.84 -14.44
N SER A 558 -8.69 21.37 -14.92
CA SER A 558 -7.73 20.61 -14.12
C SER A 558 -6.37 21.28 -14.18
N ILE A 559 -5.76 21.48 -13.02
CA ILE A 559 -4.47 22.14 -12.87
C ILE A 559 -3.50 21.28 -12.05
N ALA A 560 -2.23 21.33 -12.41
CA ALA A 560 -1.14 20.78 -11.61
C ALA A 560 -0.30 21.89 -10.99
N LEU A 561 -0.02 21.74 -9.70
CA LEU A 561 0.90 22.57 -8.91
C LEU A 561 2.25 21.85 -8.83
N LEU A 562 3.24 22.32 -9.58
CA LEU A 562 4.56 21.71 -9.74
C LEU A 562 5.59 22.45 -8.89
N HIS A 563 6.45 21.71 -8.20
CA HIS A 563 7.47 22.28 -7.32
C HIS A 563 8.85 21.74 -7.64
N ALA A 564 9.84 22.61 -7.84
CA ALA A 564 11.20 22.19 -8.10
C ALA A 564 12.23 23.20 -7.59
N TYR A 565 13.45 22.75 -7.33
CA TYR A 565 14.58 23.67 -7.22
C TYR A 565 15.12 23.96 -8.62
N GLU A 566 15.31 25.24 -8.94
CA GLU A 566 15.95 25.69 -10.18
C GLU A 566 17.19 26.53 -9.89
N SER A 567 18.07 26.63 -10.89
CA SER A 567 19.20 27.54 -10.83
C SER A 567 18.71 28.97 -11.03
N LEU A 568 18.85 29.82 -10.01
CA LEU A 568 18.50 31.25 -10.12
C LEU A 568 19.18 31.92 -11.33
N PHE A 569 20.43 31.55 -11.62
CA PHE A 569 21.16 32.06 -12.78
C PHE A 569 20.52 31.67 -14.12
N GLU A 570 19.97 30.44 -14.22
CA GLU A 570 19.33 29.97 -15.45
C GLU A 570 17.93 30.57 -15.61
N ILE A 571 17.10 30.49 -14.56
CA ILE A 571 15.71 31.00 -14.61
C ILE A 571 15.64 32.53 -14.72
N SER A 572 16.66 33.26 -14.25
CA SER A 572 16.75 34.72 -14.42
C SER A 572 17.33 35.14 -15.78
N SER A 573 17.70 34.21 -16.64
CA SER A 573 18.21 34.50 -17.98
C SER A 573 17.08 34.73 -18.99
N SER A 574 17.42 35.32 -20.15
CA SER A 574 16.43 35.60 -21.20
C SER A 574 15.67 34.32 -21.61
N GLY A 575 14.34 34.37 -21.55
CA GLY A 575 13.46 33.24 -21.86
C GLY A 575 13.20 32.28 -20.70
N HIS A 576 13.73 32.59 -19.50
CA HIS A 576 13.40 31.97 -18.22
C HIS A 576 13.38 30.42 -18.19
N PRO A 577 14.40 29.73 -18.73
CA PRO A 577 14.38 28.26 -18.79
C PRO A 577 14.27 27.61 -17.40
N ALA A 578 13.26 26.76 -17.21
CA ALA A 578 12.99 26.02 -15.97
C ALA A 578 13.00 24.51 -16.24
N LYS A 579 14.19 23.93 -16.34
CA LYS A 579 14.41 22.55 -16.85
C LYS A 579 13.73 21.48 -16.00
N ASN A 580 13.82 21.59 -14.67
CA ASN A 580 13.27 20.59 -13.76
C ASN A 580 11.73 20.69 -13.75
N LEU A 581 11.17 21.91 -13.82
CA LEU A 581 9.72 22.10 -13.99
C LEU A 581 9.20 21.54 -15.31
N PHE A 582 9.90 21.75 -16.42
CA PHE A 582 9.49 21.20 -17.72
C PHE A 582 9.53 19.67 -17.73
N LEU A 583 10.50 19.06 -17.02
CA LEU A 583 10.53 17.61 -16.83
C LEU A 583 9.33 17.13 -16.00
N LEU A 584 9.01 17.81 -14.90
CA LEU A 584 7.82 17.49 -14.10
C LEU A 584 6.53 17.64 -14.92
N LYS A 585 6.40 18.66 -15.77
CA LYS A 585 5.24 18.82 -16.66
C LYS A 585 5.12 17.65 -17.65
N LYS A 586 6.22 17.09 -18.17
CA LYS A 586 6.16 15.88 -19.00
C LYS A 586 5.54 14.69 -18.23
N THR A 587 5.98 14.44 -17.01
CA THR A 587 5.38 13.41 -16.13
C THR A 587 3.93 13.72 -15.80
N THR A 588 3.62 14.99 -15.55
CA THR A 588 2.26 15.45 -15.22
C THR A 588 1.30 15.18 -16.38
N GLN A 589 1.74 15.43 -17.62
CA GLN A 589 0.94 15.13 -18.81
C GLN A 589 0.72 13.62 -18.93
N LEU A 590 1.76 12.81 -18.75
CA LEU A 590 1.64 11.35 -18.78
C LEU A 590 0.60 10.83 -17.76
N ILE A 591 0.60 11.38 -16.55
CA ILE A 591 -0.38 11.01 -15.51
C ILE A 591 -1.79 11.41 -15.94
N TYR A 592 -1.94 12.59 -16.53
CA TYR A 592 -3.23 13.09 -17.02
C TYR A 592 -3.80 12.22 -18.14
N GLU A 593 -3.02 11.94 -19.19
CA GLU A 593 -3.40 11.10 -20.34
C GLU A 593 -3.61 9.62 -19.96
N ALA A 594 -3.14 9.19 -18.80
CA ALA A 594 -3.43 7.87 -18.26
C ALA A 594 -4.69 7.87 -17.37
N ASP A 595 -5.57 8.87 -17.50
CA ASP A 595 -6.71 9.14 -16.62
C ASP A 595 -6.36 9.11 -15.13
N TYR A 596 -5.24 9.69 -14.74
CA TYR A 596 -4.72 9.61 -13.36
C TYR A 596 -4.49 8.17 -12.84
N ARG A 597 -4.57 7.12 -13.68
CA ARG A 597 -4.14 5.75 -13.39
C ARG A 597 -2.64 5.67 -13.53
N PHE A 598 -1.93 6.22 -12.55
CA PHE A 598 -0.48 6.18 -12.51
C PHE A 598 0.02 5.07 -11.58
N ALA A 599 1.27 4.68 -11.78
CA ALA A 599 1.93 3.64 -10.98
C ALA A 599 1.73 3.88 -9.48
N GLN A 600 1.22 2.86 -8.81
CA GLN A 600 0.87 2.86 -7.41
C GLN A 600 1.82 1.96 -6.63
N PRO A 601 2.13 2.30 -5.37
CA PRO A 601 2.85 1.34 -4.54
C PRO A 601 1.96 0.11 -4.25
N PRO A 602 2.56 -1.05 -3.93
CA PRO A 602 1.81 -2.22 -3.49
C PRO A 602 0.90 -1.91 -2.30
N ILE A 603 -0.12 -2.72 -2.05
CA ILE A 603 -1.06 -2.48 -0.95
C ILE A 603 -0.32 -2.25 0.37
N LEU A 604 -0.65 -1.15 1.05
CA LEU A 604 0.00 -0.75 2.30
C LEU A 604 0.00 -1.90 3.34
N PRO A 605 1.15 -2.35 3.84
CA PRO A 605 1.21 -3.41 4.86
C PRO A 605 0.84 -2.86 6.24
N LYS A 606 0.48 -3.75 7.18
CA LYS A 606 0.30 -3.41 8.59
C LYS A 606 1.53 -3.79 9.40
N LEU A 607 2.18 -2.80 10.02
CA LEU A 607 3.34 -3.00 10.89
C LEU A 607 2.92 -3.03 12.36
N THR A 608 3.54 -3.92 13.13
CA THR A 608 3.45 -3.93 14.59
C THR A 608 4.84 -3.98 15.21
N ALA A 609 4.98 -3.41 16.41
CA ALA A 609 6.25 -3.34 17.14
C ALA A 609 6.07 -3.75 18.59
N THR A 610 6.96 -4.61 19.06
CA THR A 610 7.08 -5.01 20.46
C THR A 610 8.39 -4.52 21.05
N SER A 611 8.28 -3.86 22.20
CA SER A 611 9.41 -3.44 23.02
C SER A 611 9.99 -4.60 23.85
N THR A 612 11.31 -4.76 23.80
CA THR A 612 12.07 -5.63 24.69
C THR A 612 13.33 -4.92 25.21
N ASP A 613 14.05 -5.54 26.15
CA ASP A 613 15.26 -4.95 26.72
C ASP A 613 16.38 -4.85 25.67
N GLY A 614 16.66 -3.62 25.23
CA GLY A 614 17.69 -3.31 24.23
C GLY A 614 17.36 -3.78 22.81
N LYS A 615 16.11 -4.20 22.53
CA LYS A 615 15.68 -4.60 21.18
C LYS A 615 14.22 -4.26 20.91
N VAL A 616 13.90 -4.05 19.64
CA VAL A 616 12.53 -3.97 19.13
C VAL A 616 12.29 -5.15 18.19
N ILE A 617 11.18 -5.84 18.38
CA ILE A 617 10.69 -6.85 17.45
C ILE A 617 9.62 -6.21 16.58
N LEU A 618 9.77 -6.32 15.27
CA LEU A 618 8.85 -5.79 14.28
C LEU A 618 8.28 -6.95 13.47
N THR A 619 6.96 -6.96 13.27
CA THR A 619 6.26 -7.97 12.46
C THR A 619 5.18 -7.31 11.61
N TRP A 620 4.84 -7.91 10.47
CA TRP A 620 3.84 -7.36 9.54
C TRP A 620 3.04 -8.42 8.78
N ASP A 621 1.90 -8.02 8.23
CA ASP A 621 1.02 -8.89 7.42
C ASP A 621 1.54 -9.13 5.99
N ASP A 622 0.81 -9.93 5.21
CA ASP A 622 1.17 -10.31 3.83
C ASP A 622 0.21 -9.77 2.76
N ALA A 623 -0.54 -8.71 3.10
CA ALA A 623 -1.50 -8.08 2.22
C ALA A 623 -0.85 -7.60 0.91
N SER A 624 0.31 -6.94 0.99
CA SER A 624 1.05 -6.43 -0.18
C SER A 624 1.48 -7.55 -1.13
N VAL A 625 1.76 -8.75 -0.63
CA VAL A 625 2.18 -9.89 -1.45
C VAL A 625 1.00 -10.51 -2.19
N LYS A 626 -0.14 -10.68 -1.50
CA LYS A 626 -1.28 -11.45 -2.02
C LYS A 626 -2.24 -10.63 -2.87
N LEU A 627 -2.50 -9.40 -2.44
CA LEU A 627 -3.65 -8.64 -2.89
C LEU A 627 -3.28 -7.53 -3.90
N THR A 628 -2.02 -7.13 -4.01
CA THR A 628 -1.59 -6.04 -4.91
C THR A 628 -1.90 -6.36 -6.36
N ARG A 629 -2.52 -5.40 -7.04
CA ARG A 629 -2.79 -5.40 -8.48
C ARG A 629 -2.48 -3.98 -8.94
N GLU A 630 -1.61 -3.83 -9.94
CA GLU A 630 -1.20 -2.55 -10.49
C GLU A 630 -2.11 -2.20 -11.69
N PRO A 631 -3.06 -1.26 -11.55
CA PRO A 631 -3.98 -0.90 -12.62
C PRO A 631 -3.27 -0.39 -13.88
N PHE A 632 -2.16 0.36 -13.72
CA PHE A 632 -1.36 0.87 -14.83
C PHE A 632 -0.71 -0.23 -15.68
N LEU A 633 -0.53 -1.43 -15.11
CA LEU A 633 0.07 -2.60 -15.76
C LEU A 633 -0.96 -3.70 -16.06
N GLY A 634 -2.24 -3.34 -16.21
CA GLY A 634 -3.29 -4.30 -16.54
C GLY A 634 -3.60 -5.26 -15.38
N ASN A 635 -3.57 -4.74 -14.14
CA ASN A 635 -3.86 -5.47 -12.90
C ASN A 635 -2.93 -6.66 -12.62
N ILE A 636 -1.69 -6.65 -13.13
CA ILE A 636 -0.69 -7.64 -12.71
C ILE A 636 -0.23 -7.36 -11.27
N ASN A 637 0.27 -8.39 -10.58
CA ASN A 637 0.89 -8.22 -9.27
C ASN A 637 2.41 -8.07 -9.43
N ASP A 638 2.86 -6.83 -9.34
CA ASP A 638 4.25 -6.38 -9.54
C ASP A 638 5.00 -6.10 -8.23
N PHE A 639 4.44 -6.48 -7.06
CA PHE A 639 5.11 -6.38 -5.77
C PHE A 639 6.52 -7.01 -5.83
N GLU A 640 7.55 -6.34 -5.33
CA GLU A 640 8.92 -6.83 -5.33
C GLU A 640 9.42 -7.12 -3.91
N GLY A 641 9.22 -6.21 -2.96
CA GLY A 641 9.77 -6.39 -1.63
C GLY A 641 9.28 -5.43 -0.55
N TYR A 642 9.96 -5.48 0.60
CA TYR A 642 9.75 -4.58 1.73
C TYR A 642 11.03 -3.85 2.12
N LYS A 643 10.91 -2.58 2.49
CA LYS A 643 11.94 -1.79 3.18
C LYS A 643 11.43 -1.35 4.54
N LEU A 644 12.32 -1.39 5.53
CA LEU A 644 12.04 -0.90 6.88
C LEU A 644 12.94 0.29 7.18
N TYR A 645 12.30 1.41 7.50
CA TYR A 645 12.95 2.64 7.94
C TYR A 645 12.81 2.81 9.44
N ARG A 646 13.83 3.39 10.05
CA ARG A 646 13.84 3.76 11.46
C ARG A 646 14.24 5.23 11.58
N SER A 647 13.52 5.93 12.44
CA SER A 647 13.79 7.30 12.80
C SER A 647 13.67 7.54 14.29
N THR A 648 14.29 8.63 14.75
CA THR A 648 14.16 9.18 16.10
C THR A 648 13.47 10.55 16.10
N ASP A 649 13.08 11.04 14.91
CA ASP A 649 12.24 12.22 14.69
C ASP A 649 10.95 11.85 13.96
N LYS A 650 9.92 12.69 14.08
CA LYS A 650 8.57 12.39 13.55
C LYS A 650 8.44 12.59 12.03
N TYR A 651 9.42 13.24 11.40
CA TYR A 651 9.44 13.48 9.95
C TYR A 651 10.34 12.48 9.21
N PHE A 652 10.91 11.49 9.91
CA PHE A 652 11.86 10.52 9.34
C PHE A 652 13.08 11.18 8.69
N GLN A 653 13.44 12.40 9.10
CA GLN A 653 14.46 13.19 8.41
C GLN A 653 15.88 12.65 8.65
N ASP A 654 16.14 12.04 9.81
CA ASP A 654 17.39 11.37 10.14
C ASP A 654 17.66 10.14 9.26
N SER A 655 16.62 9.56 8.65
CA SER A 655 16.73 8.46 7.68
C SER A 655 16.98 8.94 6.24
N GLU A 656 16.67 10.21 5.92
CA GLU A 656 16.89 10.84 4.61
C GLU A 656 18.36 11.23 4.40
N VAL A 657 19.17 10.23 4.05
CA VAL A 657 20.63 10.37 3.88
C VAL A 657 21.11 10.11 2.46
N ILE A 658 20.26 9.59 1.57
CA ILE A 658 20.59 9.40 0.16
C ILE A 658 20.35 10.72 -0.57
N THR A 659 21.32 11.18 -1.35
CA THR A 659 21.25 12.45 -2.07
C THR A 659 21.26 12.25 -3.59
N ASP A 660 20.62 13.16 -4.30
CA ASP A 660 20.69 13.28 -5.75
C ASP A 660 22.09 13.70 -6.23
N ASN A 661 22.29 13.75 -7.56
CA ASN A 661 23.57 14.15 -8.16
C ASN A 661 23.94 15.63 -7.93
N LYS A 662 23.04 16.46 -7.36
CA LYS A 662 23.23 17.87 -6.99
C LYS A 662 23.46 18.04 -5.47
N GLY A 663 23.32 16.98 -4.67
CA GLY A 663 23.51 16.98 -3.22
C GLY A 663 22.23 17.22 -2.41
N SER A 664 21.04 17.28 -3.04
CA SER A 664 19.75 17.39 -2.35
C SER A 664 19.33 16.03 -1.80
N LYS A 665 18.69 15.99 -0.64
CA LYS A 665 18.13 14.74 -0.08
C LYS A 665 17.06 14.17 -1.02
N ALA A 666 17.24 12.92 -1.44
CA ALA A 666 16.43 12.25 -2.45
C ALA A 666 15.65 11.05 -1.90
N SER A 667 16.25 10.26 -0.99
CA SER A 667 15.62 9.04 -0.45
C SER A 667 16.11 8.69 0.96
N LYS A 668 15.40 7.76 1.60
CA LYS A 668 15.68 7.25 2.94
C LYS A 668 16.57 6.01 2.85
N LYS A 669 17.42 5.80 3.86
CA LYS A 669 18.23 4.58 3.97
C LYS A 669 17.51 3.56 4.85
N PRO A 670 17.13 2.38 4.33
CA PRO A 670 16.50 1.35 5.15
C PRO A 670 17.50 0.73 6.13
N ILE A 671 17.00 0.28 7.28
CA ILE A 671 17.76 -0.57 8.22
C ILE A 671 17.61 -2.05 7.90
N PHE A 672 16.61 -2.40 7.10
CA PHE A 672 16.33 -3.75 6.63
C PHE A 672 15.60 -3.70 5.29
N GLN A 673 15.90 -4.65 4.40
CA GLN A 673 15.23 -4.85 3.12
C GLN A 673 15.14 -6.35 2.84
N CYS A 674 14.03 -6.78 2.25
CA CYS A 674 13.89 -8.10 1.66
C CYS A 674 13.04 -8.04 0.40
N ASP A 675 13.30 -8.95 -0.53
CA ASP A 675 12.78 -8.96 -1.91
C ASP A 675 12.43 -10.38 -2.35
N LYS A 676 11.75 -10.52 -3.50
CA LYS A 676 11.44 -11.84 -4.07
C LYS A 676 12.73 -12.55 -4.49
N VAL A 677 12.60 -13.84 -4.78
CA VAL A 677 13.72 -14.64 -5.32
C VAL A 677 13.36 -15.05 -6.73
N ASP A 678 13.49 -14.11 -7.66
CA ASP A 678 13.10 -14.24 -9.06
C ASP A 678 14.16 -13.72 -10.04
N GLY A 679 15.30 -13.22 -9.53
CA GLY A 679 16.39 -12.68 -10.34
C GLY A 679 16.31 -11.17 -10.55
N ILE A 680 15.28 -10.51 -10.00
CA ILE A 680 15.17 -9.05 -9.97
C ILE A 680 15.98 -8.54 -8.76
N MET A 681 17.14 -7.95 -9.03
CA MET A 681 18.06 -7.51 -7.97
C MET A 681 18.94 -6.34 -8.42
N GLY A 682 19.56 -5.66 -7.46
CA GLY A 682 20.44 -4.53 -7.73
C GLY A 682 19.67 -3.22 -7.92
N ASN A 683 20.27 -2.29 -8.67
CA ASN A 683 19.63 -1.02 -9.00
C ASN A 683 18.77 -1.17 -10.26
N ALA A 684 17.57 -0.59 -10.25
CA ALA A 684 16.77 -0.38 -11.45
C ALA A 684 17.50 0.61 -12.36
N ASP A 685 17.87 0.18 -13.57
CA ASP A 685 18.57 0.97 -14.58
C ASP A 685 17.60 1.74 -15.52
N TYR A 686 16.36 1.94 -15.05
CA TYR A 686 15.26 2.65 -15.69
C TYR A 686 14.54 3.51 -14.64
N GLY A 687 13.71 4.48 -15.06
CA GLY A 687 12.99 5.35 -14.11
C GLY A 687 13.91 6.15 -13.18
N GLU A 688 15.06 6.60 -13.69
CA GLU A 688 16.04 7.34 -12.90
C GLU A 688 15.54 8.77 -12.60
N VAL A 689 15.46 9.13 -11.31
CA VAL A 689 15.05 10.47 -10.88
C VAL A 689 16.22 11.20 -10.22
N GLY A 690 16.73 12.24 -10.88
CA GLY A 690 17.77 13.12 -10.32
C GLY A 690 19.15 12.45 -10.12
N GLY A 691 19.50 11.43 -10.89
CA GLY A 691 20.77 10.71 -10.67
C GLY A 691 20.70 9.58 -9.65
N VAL A 692 19.50 9.23 -9.18
CA VAL A 692 19.30 8.18 -8.17
C VAL A 692 18.51 7.04 -8.77
N GLU A 693 19.13 5.87 -8.81
CA GLU A 693 18.51 4.60 -9.17
C GLU A 693 17.85 3.97 -7.93
N TYR A 694 16.69 3.33 -8.13
CA TYR A 694 16.01 2.61 -7.06
C TYR A 694 16.66 1.25 -6.82
N TYR A 695 17.01 0.91 -5.57
CA TYR A 695 17.60 -0.38 -5.24
C TYR A 695 16.51 -1.43 -4.91
N LEU A 696 16.40 -2.44 -5.76
CA LEU A 696 15.36 -3.49 -5.76
C LEU A 696 15.66 -4.63 -4.79
N GLY A 697 16.91 -4.83 -4.38
CA GLY A 697 17.28 -5.87 -3.40
C GLY A 697 18.42 -6.78 -3.86
N ASP A 698 18.50 -7.97 -3.26
CA ASP A 698 19.62 -8.92 -3.36
C ASP A 698 19.15 -10.39 -3.56
N ASP A 699 17.92 -10.63 -4.02
CA ASP A 699 17.24 -11.94 -4.05
C ASP A 699 17.22 -12.63 -2.66
N SER A 700 16.88 -11.88 -1.61
CA SER A 700 17.03 -12.32 -0.22
C SER A 700 15.84 -13.15 0.31
N GLY A 701 14.69 -13.07 -0.35
CA GLY A 701 13.45 -13.75 0.01
C GLY A 701 12.60 -12.98 1.03
N ILE A 702 11.29 -12.95 0.79
CA ILE A 702 10.31 -12.20 1.59
C ILE A 702 10.25 -12.68 3.05
N ARG A 703 10.39 -11.71 3.98
CA ARG A 703 10.25 -11.85 5.43
C ARG A 703 9.09 -11.01 5.94
N HIS A 704 8.52 -11.44 7.07
CA HIS A 704 7.46 -10.72 7.78
C HIS A 704 7.85 -10.30 9.20
N TYR A 705 9.17 -10.26 9.47
CA TYR A 705 9.70 -9.81 10.74
C TYR A 705 11.11 -9.23 10.63
N PHE A 706 11.45 -8.36 11.58
CA PHE A 706 12.80 -7.84 11.79
C PHE A 706 13.06 -7.61 13.28
N ILE A 707 14.29 -7.83 13.74
CA ILE A 707 14.72 -7.52 15.11
C ILE A 707 15.74 -6.39 15.03
N ASP A 708 15.39 -5.21 15.56
CA ASP A 708 16.33 -4.11 15.72
C ASP A 708 16.98 -4.19 17.10
N ASP A 709 18.28 -4.50 17.14
CA ASP A 709 19.10 -4.50 18.36
C ASP A 709 20.02 -3.26 18.47
N GLN A 710 19.87 -2.29 17.56
CA GLN A 710 20.62 -1.03 17.54
C GLN A 710 19.79 0.11 18.16
N VAL A 711 19.13 -0.19 19.29
CA VAL A 711 18.22 0.72 20.00
C VAL A 711 18.64 0.97 21.44
N GLU A 712 18.24 2.12 21.98
CA GLU A 712 18.48 2.52 23.36
C GLU A 712 17.18 2.46 24.17
N ASN A 713 17.20 1.79 25.33
CA ASN A 713 16.07 1.80 26.25
C ASN A 713 15.73 3.24 26.68
N GLY A 714 14.43 3.56 26.73
CA GLY A 714 13.93 4.90 27.07
C GLY A 714 13.90 5.89 25.91
N ARG A 715 14.57 5.60 24.78
CA ARG A 715 14.47 6.41 23.56
C ARG A 715 13.29 5.94 22.72
N THR A 716 12.48 6.90 22.25
CA THR A 716 11.35 6.61 21.37
C THR A 716 11.85 6.51 19.93
N TYR A 717 11.47 5.44 19.25
CA TYR A 717 11.77 5.18 17.84
C TYR A 717 10.46 5.12 17.04
N TYR A 718 10.55 5.61 15.81
CA TYR A 718 9.51 5.54 14.80
C TYR A 718 9.99 4.57 13.72
N TYR A 719 9.24 3.51 13.49
CA TYR A 719 9.49 2.56 12.41
C TYR A 719 8.43 2.72 11.34
N ALA A 720 8.84 2.65 10.09
CA ALA A 720 7.93 2.65 8.95
C ALA A 720 8.33 1.52 8.01
N LEU A 721 7.38 0.65 7.73
CA LEU A 721 7.52 -0.41 6.74
C LEU A 721 6.90 0.08 5.43
N VAL A 722 7.57 -0.13 4.32
CA VAL A 722 7.01 0.14 2.99
C VAL A 722 7.13 -1.12 2.16
N ALA A 723 6.06 -1.48 1.46
CA ALA A 723 6.16 -2.39 0.33
C ALA A 723 6.57 -1.58 -0.91
N TYR A 724 7.29 -2.22 -1.82
CA TYR A 724 7.67 -1.64 -3.10
C TYR A 724 7.50 -2.63 -4.24
N ASP A 725 7.21 -2.11 -5.42
CA ASP A 725 7.03 -2.85 -6.67
C ASP A 725 8.32 -2.90 -7.50
N TYR A 726 8.25 -3.53 -8.67
CA TYR A 726 9.32 -3.55 -9.67
C TYR A 726 9.27 -2.34 -10.62
N GLY A 727 8.21 -1.54 -10.60
CA GLY A 727 7.98 -0.49 -11.59
C GLY A 727 7.69 -1.03 -12.99
N ALA A 728 7.85 -0.16 -14.00
CA ALA A 728 7.46 -0.47 -15.38
C ALA A 728 8.62 -0.19 -16.37
N PRO A 729 9.58 -1.12 -16.54
CA PRO A 729 10.75 -0.89 -17.39
C PRO A 729 10.44 -0.79 -18.89
N GLU A 730 9.31 -1.34 -19.33
CA GLU A 730 8.95 -1.40 -20.75
C GLU A 730 8.16 -0.17 -21.24
N ILE A 731 7.82 0.76 -20.34
CA ILE A 731 6.99 1.94 -20.66
C ILE A 731 7.86 3.18 -20.81
N GLY A 732 7.97 3.71 -22.04
CA GLY A 732 8.73 4.94 -22.32
C GLY A 732 10.22 4.81 -21.97
N ASP A 733 10.72 5.71 -21.12
CA ASP A 733 12.08 5.67 -20.55
C ASP A 733 12.15 4.76 -19.27
N GLY A 734 11.06 4.05 -18.99
CA GLY A 734 10.78 3.24 -17.80
C GLY A 734 10.26 4.08 -16.62
N LEU A 735 9.26 3.56 -15.90
CA LEU A 735 8.80 4.17 -14.64
C LEU A 735 9.55 3.60 -13.45
N SER A 736 9.95 4.49 -12.54
CA SER A 736 10.65 4.10 -11.32
C SER A 736 9.78 3.21 -10.44
N PRO A 737 10.37 2.22 -9.76
CA PRO A 737 9.68 1.51 -8.70
C PRO A 737 9.05 2.44 -7.67
N THR A 738 7.83 2.13 -7.23
CA THR A 738 7.10 2.91 -6.22
C THR A 738 7.13 2.20 -4.87
N GLU A 739 7.18 2.99 -3.79
CA GLU A 739 7.09 2.46 -2.42
C GLU A 739 6.01 3.19 -1.61
N ASN A 740 5.42 2.48 -0.65
CA ASN A 740 4.34 3.04 0.16
C ASN A 740 4.72 4.34 0.89
N ASN A 741 3.69 5.15 1.11
CA ASN A 741 3.80 6.36 1.90
C ASN A 741 4.08 6.13 3.39
N ILE A 742 4.83 7.07 3.97
CA ILE A 742 5.08 7.18 5.41
C ILE A 742 4.37 8.44 5.92
N THR A 743 3.10 8.29 6.30
CA THR A 743 2.27 9.43 6.73
C THR A 743 2.12 9.48 8.26
N LEU A 744 2.66 10.54 8.87
CA LEU A 744 2.46 10.91 10.27
C LEU A 744 1.84 12.31 10.36
N GLU A 745 0.64 12.41 10.92
CA GLU A 745 -0.02 13.69 11.15
C GLU A 745 0.25 14.17 12.56
N LEU A 746 0.75 15.41 12.66
CA LEU A 746 1.04 16.08 13.92
C LEU A 746 0.02 17.18 14.20
N ASP A 747 -0.10 17.65 15.44
CA ASP A 747 -0.79 18.91 15.78
C ASP A 747 0.21 20.10 15.88
N SER A 748 -0.26 21.28 16.27
CA SER A 748 0.61 22.46 16.45
C SER A 748 1.64 22.31 17.59
N SER A 749 1.40 21.38 18.50
CA SER A 749 2.31 21.00 19.61
C SER A 749 3.24 19.85 19.23
N GLU A 750 3.22 19.44 17.96
CA GLU A 750 3.87 18.26 17.39
C GLU A 750 3.40 16.93 17.98
N GLU A 751 2.26 16.86 18.65
CA GLU A 751 1.69 15.58 19.07
C GLU A 751 1.13 14.81 17.89
N ILE A 752 1.29 13.50 17.90
CA ILE A 752 0.81 12.64 16.83
C ILE A 752 -0.70 12.49 16.99
N VAL A 753 -1.44 13.02 16.03
CA VAL A 753 -2.91 12.88 15.98
C VAL A 753 -3.33 11.70 15.13
N ARG A 754 -2.48 11.29 14.16
CA ARG A 754 -2.75 10.16 13.27
C ARG A 754 -1.48 9.57 12.69
N MET A 755 -1.49 8.29 12.37
CA MET A 755 -0.39 7.59 11.69
C MET A 755 -0.90 6.51 10.75
N GLY A 756 -0.14 6.21 9.70
CA GLY A 756 -0.41 5.08 8.80
C GLY A 756 -0.28 3.72 9.52
N LYS A 757 -1.02 2.70 9.05
CA LYS A 757 -0.97 1.34 9.61
C LYS A 757 0.38 0.64 9.42
N ASN A 758 1.22 1.16 8.53
CA ASN A 758 2.58 0.71 8.28
C ASN A 758 3.63 1.35 9.20
N ILE A 759 3.19 2.19 10.15
CA ILE A 759 4.05 2.88 11.12
C ILE A 759 3.84 2.28 12.51
N ALA A 760 4.94 2.06 13.22
CA ALA A 760 4.93 1.64 14.61
C ALA A 760 5.85 2.53 15.45
N ILE A 761 5.32 2.97 16.60
CA ILE A 761 6.03 3.85 17.53
C ILE A 761 6.29 3.05 18.79
N VAL A 762 7.55 2.96 19.17
CA VAL A 762 7.97 2.10 20.27
C VAL A 762 9.08 2.75 21.06
N THR A 763 9.03 2.57 22.37
CA THR A 763 10.12 2.95 23.27
C THR A 763 10.61 1.66 23.91
N PRO A 764 11.80 1.14 23.53
CA PRO A 764 12.38 -0.05 24.15
C PRO A 764 12.50 0.15 25.65
N ARG A 765 12.17 -0.88 26.41
CA ARG A 765 12.12 -0.83 27.86
C ARG A 765 12.89 -1.98 28.45
N GLN A 766 13.59 -1.66 29.51
CA GLN A 766 14.16 -2.67 30.37
C GLN A 766 13.05 -3.33 31.20
N LYS A 767 13.19 -4.63 31.49
CA LYS A 767 12.25 -5.38 32.33
C LYS A 767 12.25 -4.87 33.78
N ALA A 768 11.11 -4.97 34.45
CA ALA A 768 11.01 -4.58 35.86
C ALA A 768 11.80 -5.55 36.76
N ALA A 769 12.22 -5.04 37.92
CA ALA A 769 12.88 -5.85 38.94
C ALA A 769 12.00 -7.05 39.35
N GLY A 770 12.52 -8.26 39.18
CA GLY A 770 11.86 -9.52 39.52
C GLY A 770 10.90 -10.12 38.49
N PHE A 771 10.91 -9.65 37.23
CA PHE A 771 10.12 -10.23 36.14
C PHE A 771 10.64 -11.60 35.68
N GLU A 772 9.75 -12.59 35.51
CA GLU A 772 10.08 -13.90 34.93
C GLU A 772 9.41 -14.10 33.56
N ASP A 773 10.19 -14.50 32.56
CA ASP A 773 9.72 -14.74 31.21
C ASP A 773 8.74 -15.93 31.13
N PRO A 774 7.77 -15.91 30.18
CA PRO A 774 6.98 -17.09 29.86
C PRO A 774 7.87 -18.27 29.40
N SER A 775 7.32 -19.47 29.40
CA SER A 775 8.05 -20.68 29.00
C SER A 775 7.23 -21.60 28.12
N ILE A 776 7.90 -22.45 27.32
CA ILE A 776 7.24 -23.45 26.47
C ILE A 776 7.58 -24.84 26.99
N THR A 777 6.55 -25.68 27.08
CA THR A 777 6.69 -27.10 27.42
C THR A 777 6.37 -27.95 26.19
N LEU A 778 7.34 -28.74 25.74
CA LEU A 778 7.16 -29.71 24.66
C LEU A 778 6.52 -30.99 25.21
N ASP A 779 5.46 -31.48 24.56
CA ASP A 779 4.79 -32.72 24.97
C ASP A 779 5.62 -33.97 24.63
N ASN A 780 6.51 -33.87 23.64
CA ASN A 780 7.42 -34.94 23.25
C ASN A 780 8.84 -34.39 23.11
N THR A 781 9.79 -34.96 23.84
CA THR A 781 11.20 -34.50 23.88
C THR A 781 12.11 -35.26 22.91
N GLU A 782 11.62 -36.35 22.30
CA GLU A 782 12.36 -37.11 21.31
C GLU A 782 12.40 -36.39 19.97
N THR A 783 13.56 -36.44 19.30
CA THR A 783 13.71 -35.95 17.94
C THR A 783 12.85 -36.81 17.01
N ILE A 784 11.81 -36.23 16.40
CA ILE A 784 11.00 -36.91 15.38
C ILE A 784 11.67 -36.68 14.02
N GLY A 785 11.96 -37.75 13.28
CA GLY A 785 12.61 -37.65 11.98
C GLY A 785 14.11 -37.26 12.06
N ASN A 786 14.59 -36.46 11.12
CA ASN A 786 16.00 -36.08 10.96
C ASN A 786 16.32 -34.65 11.42
N ALA A 787 15.31 -33.89 11.87
CA ALA A 787 15.42 -32.49 12.26
C ALA A 787 14.85 -32.25 13.66
N LYS A 788 15.44 -31.31 14.39
CA LYS A 788 14.93 -30.86 15.69
C LYS A 788 14.13 -29.58 15.48
N VAL A 789 12.86 -29.59 15.83
CA VAL A 789 11.98 -28.42 15.75
C VAL A 789 11.69 -27.97 17.17
N GLN A 790 12.15 -26.76 17.50
CA GLN A 790 12.04 -26.17 18.81
C GLN A 790 11.19 -24.90 18.72
N PRO A 791 10.01 -24.87 19.36
CA PRO A 791 9.28 -23.63 19.53
C PRO A 791 10.06 -22.71 20.49
N ILE A 792 10.24 -21.46 20.10
CA ILE A 792 10.85 -20.41 20.91
C ILE A 792 9.86 -19.27 21.08
N ILE A 793 9.96 -18.61 22.23
CA ILE A 793 9.23 -17.38 22.50
C ILE A 793 9.93 -16.28 21.71
N PHE A 794 9.26 -15.81 20.68
CA PHE A 794 9.74 -14.75 19.83
C PHE A 794 9.28 -13.40 20.39
N ASP A 795 7.97 -13.27 20.59
CA ASP A 795 7.33 -12.10 21.19
C ASP A 795 6.48 -12.55 22.39
N TYR A 796 6.87 -12.16 23.60
CA TYR A 796 6.17 -12.54 24.82
C TYR A 796 4.85 -11.77 25.05
N ASN A 797 4.63 -10.63 24.38
CA ASN A 797 3.38 -9.86 24.49
C ASN A 797 2.24 -10.48 23.66
N GLU A 798 2.58 -11.23 22.61
CA GLU A 798 1.61 -11.94 21.77
C GLU A 798 1.30 -13.36 22.25
N ILE A 799 2.04 -13.86 23.25
CA ILE A 799 1.86 -15.20 23.77
C ILE A 799 0.47 -15.40 24.38
N LYS A 800 -0.19 -16.48 23.96
CA LYS A 800 -1.42 -16.98 24.58
C LYS A 800 -1.11 -18.04 25.64
N ALA A 801 -1.12 -17.63 26.91
CA ALA A 801 -0.86 -18.53 28.03
C ALA A 801 -1.89 -19.66 28.15
N GLY A 802 -1.44 -20.89 28.34
CA GLY A 802 -2.27 -22.09 28.46
C GLY A 802 -2.66 -22.73 27.12
N HIS A 803 -2.34 -22.10 25.99
CA HIS A 803 -2.65 -22.63 24.67
C HIS A 803 -1.73 -23.79 24.29
N LYS A 804 -2.30 -24.75 23.55
CA LYS A 804 -1.63 -25.94 23.06
C LYS A 804 -1.62 -25.96 21.53
N TYR A 805 -0.43 -26.07 20.95
CA TYR A 805 -0.22 -25.99 19.51
C TYR A 805 0.26 -27.32 18.95
N LYS A 806 -0.18 -27.65 17.73
CA LYS A 806 0.24 -28.83 16.96
C LYS A 806 0.80 -28.43 15.60
N VAL A 807 2.07 -28.76 15.39
CA VAL A 807 2.79 -28.60 14.11
C VAL A 807 2.65 -29.87 13.28
N LYS A 808 2.31 -29.74 12.00
CA LYS A 808 2.33 -30.81 10.98
C LYS A 808 3.19 -30.40 9.80
N PHE A 809 3.75 -31.37 9.09
CA PHE A 809 4.65 -31.14 7.95
C PHE A 809 4.00 -31.55 6.62
N SER A 810 4.20 -30.72 5.61
CA SER A 810 3.90 -31.04 4.21
C SER A 810 5.07 -31.83 3.61
N VAL A 811 4.75 -32.74 2.69
CA VAL A 811 5.72 -33.65 2.09
C VAL A 811 5.55 -33.66 0.58
N ASP A 812 6.66 -33.56 -0.14
CA ASP A 812 6.75 -33.77 -1.60
C ASP A 812 7.52 -35.06 -1.93
N THR A 813 7.28 -35.60 -3.12
CA THR A 813 7.98 -36.77 -3.65
C THR A 813 8.98 -36.34 -4.72
N LEU A 814 10.28 -36.44 -4.42
CA LEU A 814 11.36 -36.09 -5.35
C LEU A 814 11.62 -37.17 -6.40
N GLY A 815 11.30 -38.43 -6.10
CA GLY A 815 11.57 -39.52 -7.01
C GLY A 815 11.46 -40.92 -6.41
N TYR A 816 12.01 -41.88 -7.15
CA TYR A 816 11.96 -43.32 -6.89
C TYR A 816 13.33 -43.92 -7.22
N ILE A 817 13.82 -44.88 -6.44
CA ILE A 817 15.09 -45.54 -6.72
C ILE A 817 15.00 -46.40 -7.99
N LYS A 818 13.88 -47.11 -8.21
CA LYS A 818 13.70 -47.87 -9.46
C LYS A 818 12.97 -47.02 -10.50
N LYS A 819 13.63 -46.80 -11.65
CA LYS A 819 13.06 -46.03 -12.78
C LYS A 819 11.73 -46.60 -13.28
N ASN A 820 11.61 -47.91 -13.41
CA ASN A 820 10.41 -48.56 -13.91
C ASN A 820 9.40 -48.80 -12.78
N ALA A 821 8.18 -48.29 -12.91
CA ALA A 821 7.11 -48.50 -11.93
C ALA A 821 6.80 -49.98 -11.63
N LYS A 822 7.06 -50.88 -12.59
CA LYS A 822 6.86 -52.33 -12.43
C LYS A 822 7.86 -53.00 -11.47
N ASP A 823 9.01 -52.37 -11.28
CA ASP A 823 10.12 -52.88 -10.46
C ASP A 823 10.17 -52.19 -9.08
N ARG A 824 9.22 -51.28 -8.79
CA ARG A 824 9.17 -50.52 -7.53
C ARG A 824 8.47 -51.31 -6.44
N SER A 825 9.01 -51.25 -5.22
CA SER A 825 8.22 -51.53 -4.03
C SER A 825 7.14 -50.47 -3.86
N LYS A 826 6.05 -50.80 -3.16
CA LYS A 826 5.06 -49.80 -2.73
C LYS A 826 5.64 -48.77 -1.76
N MET A 827 6.78 -49.09 -1.17
CA MET A 827 7.50 -48.23 -0.23
C MET A 827 8.72 -47.54 -0.86
N ASP A 828 8.95 -47.68 -2.18
CA ASP A 828 10.06 -47.04 -2.89
C ASP A 828 9.71 -45.56 -3.12
N LEU A 829 10.05 -44.68 -2.17
CA LEU A 829 9.72 -43.25 -2.23
C LEU A 829 10.88 -42.42 -1.66
N VAL A 830 11.39 -41.48 -2.46
CA VAL A 830 12.29 -40.44 -1.97
C VAL A 830 11.46 -39.20 -1.67
N ILE A 831 11.25 -38.93 -0.39
CA ILE A 831 10.39 -37.83 0.08
C ILE A 831 11.22 -36.69 0.65
N VAL A 832 10.59 -35.52 0.77
CA VAL A 832 11.19 -34.36 1.42
C VAL A 832 10.12 -33.46 2.01
N ASN A 833 10.47 -32.71 3.04
CA ASN A 833 9.55 -31.73 3.63
C ASN A 833 9.57 -30.44 2.81
N ASN A 834 8.42 -30.00 2.33
CA ASN A 834 8.29 -28.80 1.49
C ASN A 834 7.42 -27.72 2.15
N GLY A 835 6.96 -27.92 3.38
CA GLY A 835 6.15 -26.93 4.09
C GLY A 835 5.70 -27.42 5.46
N MET A 836 4.94 -26.59 6.17
CA MET A 836 4.38 -26.94 7.48
C MET A 836 3.06 -26.22 7.76
N LYS A 837 2.32 -26.70 8.76
CA LYS A 837 1.06 -26.11 9.25
C LYS A 837 1.02 -26.19 10.77
N VAL A 838 0.55 -25.13 11.42
CA VAL A 838 0.38 -25.07 12.88
C VAL A 838 -1.08 -24.85 13.21
N TYR A 839 -1.60 -25.67 14.12
CA TYR A 839 -2.97 -25.64 14.59
C TYR A 839 -2.99 -25.31 16.09
N ASP A 840 -3.90 -24.43 16.51
CA ASP A 840 -4.22 -24.26 17.93
C ASP A 840 -5.27 -25.30 18.34
N GLU A 841 -4.87 -26.29 19.16
CA GLU A 841 -5.76 -27.36 19.61
C GLU A 841 -6.74 -26.91 20.72
N THR A 842 -6.53 -25.72 21.27
CA THR A 842 -7.39 -25.12 22.30
C THR A 842 -8.66 -24.53 21.69
N GLU A 843 -8.57 -24.04 20.45
CA GLU A 843 -9.64 -23.39 19.67
C GLU A 843 -10.11 -24.28 18.50
N GLU A 844 -10.74 -25.42 18.78
CA GLU A 844 -11.31 -26.32 17.75
C GLU A 844 -10.33 -26.78 16.64
N SER A 845 -9.01 -26.79 16.92
CA SER A 845 -7.97 -27.09 15.92
C SER A 845 -7.94 -26.11 14.74
N ARG A 846 -8.13 -24.82 15.01
CA ARG A 846 -8.00 -23.75 14.01
C ARG A 846 -6.57 -23.70 13.44
N LEU A 847 -6.43 -23.64 12.11
CA LEU A 847 -5.16 -23.38 11.44
C LEU A 847 -4.76 -21.92 11.69
N ILE A 848 -3.58 -21.69 12.28
CA ILE A 848 -3.10 -20.35 12.62
C ILE A 848 -1.85 -19.94 11.82
N TYR A 849 -1.12 -20.91 11.27
CA TYR A 849 0.07 -20.66 10.48
C TYR A 849 0.28 -21.76 9.45
N SER A 850 0.76 -21.39 8.27
CA SER A 850 1.17 -22.35 7.24
C SER A 850 2.29 -21.78 6.37
N GLU A 851 3.16 -22.67 5.91
CA GLU A 851 4.31 -22.34 5.07
C GLU A 851 4.38 -23.33 3.89
N SER A 852 4.58 -22.81 2.67
CA SER A 852 4.72 -23.60 1.45
C SER A 852 5.66 -22.93 0.45
N PRO A 853 6.16 -23.66 -0.57
CA PRO A 853 7.11 -23.11 -1.54
C PRO A 853 6.53 -22.00 -2.41
N GLN A 854 5.20 -21.89 -2.51
CA GLN A 854 4.51 -20.88 -3.31
C GLN A 854 4.34 -19.54 -2.58
N ILE A 855 4.31 -19.55 -1.25
CA ILE A 855 3.93 -18.38 -0.44
C ILE A 855 5.17 -17.76 0.21
N PHE A 856 6.19 -18.57 0.52
CA PHE A 856 7.40 -18.10 1.19
C PHE A 856 8.64 -18.65 0.46
N PRO A 857 9.23 -17.88 -0.46
CA PRO A 857 10.40 -18.29 -1.23
C PRO A 857 11.73 -18.05 -0.49
N MET A 858 11.70 -17.46 0.72
CA MET A 858 12.85 -17.55 1.63
C MET A 858 13.35 -18.99 1.65
N GLN A 859 14.63 -19.16 1.99
CA GLN A 859 15.32 -20.43 2.19
C GLN A 859 14.42 -21.53 2.78
N ASN A 860 13.63 -22.19 1.92
CA ASN A 860 12.51 -23.04 2.29
C ASN A 860 13.05 -24.24 3.09
N ILE A 861 12.18 -25.12 3.57
CA ILE A 861 12.63 -26.47 3.99
C ILE A 861 13.34 -27.23 2.82
N LEU A 862 13.32 -26.67 1.60
CA LEU A 862 13.92 -27.13 0.35
C LEU A 862 14.39 -26.00 -0.57
N LYS A 863 15.65 -26.03 -1.03
CA LYS A 863 16.05 -25.39 -2.30
C LYS A 863 16.04 -26.45 -3.41
N ARG A 864 15.02 -26.42 -4.27
CA ARG A 864 14.90 -27.31 -5.44
C ARG A 864 15.76 -26.75 -6.57
N ASP A 865 16.75 -27.52 -7.03
CA ASP A 865 17.57 -27.18 -8.21
C ASP A 865 17.15 -28.05 -9.39
N ASP A 866 16.17 -27.56 -10.16
CA ASP A 866 15.63 -28.25 -11.35
C ASP A 866 16.65 -28.38 -12.49
N LEU A 867 17.77 -27.67 -12.44
CA LEU A 867 18.79 -27.64 -13.48
C LEU A 867 19.84 -28.74 -13.29
N THR A 868 20.02 -29.27 -12.07
CA THR A 868 20.94 -30.36 -11.82
C THR A 868 20.22 -31.68 -11.53
N THR A 869 20.37 -32.61 -12.47
CA THR A 869 19.97 -34.01 -12.27
C THR A 869 21.05 -34.74 -11.48
N LEU A 870 20.68 -35.37 -10.37
CA LEU A 870 21.57 -36.24 -9.63
C LEU A 870 21.73 -37.57 -10.40
N TYR A 871 22.95 -37.82 -10.85
CA TYR A 871 23.35 -39.10 -11.48
C TYR A 871 24.02 -39.98 -10.44
N LEU A 872 23.36 -41.07 -10.06
CA LEU A 872 23.94 -42.11 -9.20
C LEU A 872 24.25 -43.32 -10.07
N TYR A 873 25.55 -43.61 -10.28
CA TYR A 873 26.04 -44.78 -11.03
C TYR A 873 25.44 -44.95 -12.44
N GLY A 874 25.28 -43.85 -13.17
CA GLY A 874 24.74 -43.84 -14.54
C GLY A 874 23.22 -43.99 -14.61
N GLN A 875 22.51 -43.95 -13.48
CA GLN A 875 21.05 -43.83 -13.42
C GLN A 875 20.65 -42.44 -12.90
N THR A 876 19.62 -41.88 -13.54
CA THR A 876 18.94 -40.65 -13.11
C THR A 876 18.05 -40.98 -11.92
N VAL A 877 18.36 -40.46 -10.72
CA VAL A 877 17.65 -40.86 -9.49
C VAL A 877 16.89 -39.72 -8.82
N ALA A 878 17.30 -38.46 -8.96
CA ALA A 878 16.56 -37.30 -8.41
C ALA A 878 16.98 -35.96 -9.01
N ILE A 879 16.15 -34.94 -8.77
CA ILE A 879 16.48 -33.50 -8.88
C ILE A 879 17.41 -33.18 -7.69
N ASN A 880 18.51 -32.47 -7.94
CA ASN A 880 19.42 -32.03 -6.88
C ASN A 880 18.66 -31.09 -5.93
N THR A 881 18.84 -31.29 -4.63
CA THR A 881 18.33 -30.37 -3.61
C THR A 881 19.55 -29.80 -2.90
N ASN A 882 19.68 -28.49 -2.87
CA ASN A 882 20.73 -27.85 -2.08
C ASN A 882 20.31 -27.98 -0.61
N PHE A 883 21.01 -28.82 0.14
CA PHE A 883 20.76 -29.03 1.56
C PHE A 883 21.21 -27.81 2.38
N TYR A 884 20.34 -27.30 3.25
CA TYR A 884 20.69 -26.21 4.18
C TYR A 884 21.69 -26.74 5.22
N ARG A 885 22.95 -26.36 5.04
CA ARG A 885 24.09 -26.88 5.80
C ARG A 885 24.14 -26.30 7.21
N GLY A 886 23.55 -26.99 8.18
CA GLY A 886 23.78 -26.66 9.60
C GLY A 886 23.39 -25.23 9.99
N GLU A 887 22.59 -24.57 9.16
CA GLU A 887 21.99 -23.27 9.43
C GLU A 887 20.68 -23.48 10.19
N GLU A 888 20.43 -22.59 11.14
CA GLU A 888 19.19 -22.56 11.89
C GLU A 888 18.13 -21.90 11.00
N ILE A 889 17.07 -22.64 10.68
CA ILE A 889 15.94 -22.10 9.90
C ILE A 889 14.88 -21.64 10.91
N PHE A 890 14.32 -20.47 10.68
CA PHE A 890 13.26 -19.90 11.50
C PHE A 890 12.00 -19.75 10.67
N SER A 891 10.86 -20.19 11.20
CA SER A 891 9.55 -19.85 10.61
C SER A 891 9.27 -18.34 10.76
N ASN A 892 8.22 -17.83 10.12
CA ASN A 892 7.62 -16.58 10.60
C ASN A 892 7.02 -16.78 12.00
N SER A 893 6.76 -15.67 12.70
CA SER A 893 6.11 -15.70 14.01
C SER A 893 4.60 -15.93 13.90
N PHE A 894 4.04 -16.67 14.84
CA PHE A 894 2.60 -16.86 15.02
C PHE A 894 2.27 -16.92 16.50
N ASP A 895 1.26 -16.18 16.97
CA ASP A 895 0.86 -16.09 18.39
C ASP A 895 2.07 -15.88 19.35
N GLY A 896 3.03 -15.02 18.98
CA GLY A 896 4.25 -14.75 19.75
C GLY A 896 5.33 -15.83 19.71
N ILE A 897 5.17 -16.86 18.89
CA ILE A 897 6.02 -18.06 18.83
C ILE A 897 6.69 -18.14 17.47
N GLN A 898 7.95 -18.59 17.45
CA GLN A 898 8.67 -18.91 16.24
C GLN A 898 9.21 -20.34 16.33
N LEU A 899 9.21 -21.08 15.23
CA LEU A 899 9.78 -22.41 15.17
C LEU A 899 11.23 -22.31 14.71
N LYS A 900 12.16 -22.67 15.60
CA LYS A 900 13.56 -22.88 15.28
C LYS A 900 13.74 -24.32 14.82
N MET A 901 14.30 -24.50 13.63
CA MET A 901 14.50 -25.80 13.03
C MET A 901 16.00 -26.01 12.79
N GLU A 902 16.53 -27.07 13.41
CA GLU A 902 17.93 -27.44 13.31
C GLU A 902 18.04 -28.76 12.55
N ARG A 903 19.04 -28.84 11.66
CA ARG A 903 19.35 -30.06 10.87
C ARG A 903 18.22 -30.46 9.90
N MET A 904 17.47 -29.48 9.39
CA MET A 904 16.45 -29.73 8.36
C MET A 904 17.10 -30.17 7.04
N ASN A 905 16.93 -31.47 6.75
CA ASN A 905 17.17 -32.16 5.50
C ASN A 905 18.60 -32.19 4.92
N GLY A 906 19.13 -33.43 4.93
CA GLY A 906 19.84 -34.00 3.79
C GLY A 906 20.11 -35.48 3.97
N TYR A 907 19.79 -36.28 2.95
CA TYR A 907 20.19 -37.68 2.84
C TYR A 907 21.72 -37.83 2.64
N PHE A 908 22.42 -36.74 2.26
CA PHE A 908 23.82 -36.77 1.80
C PHE A 908 24.71 -35.81 2.61
N PRO A 909 25.82 -36.26 3.23
CA PRO A 909 26.93 -35.39 3.60
C PRO A 909 27.90 -35.23 2.42
N TYR A 910 28.22 -33.99 2.02
CA TYR A 910 29.27 -33.71 1.01
C TYR A 910 30.68 -33.99 1.56
N GLU A 911 30.87 -33.91 2.88
CA GLU A 911 32.07 -34.41 3.52
C GLU A 911 31.90 -35.90 3.80
N LEU A 912 32.67 -36.71 3.07
CA LEU A 912 32.83 -38.17 3.18
C LEU A 912 33.14 -38.71 4.61
N SER A 913 33.08 -37.89 5.67
CA SER A 913 33.82 -38.11 6.92
C SER A 913 32.98 -38.28 8.19
N PHE A 914 31.68 -37.92 8.25
CA PHE A 914 30.96 -37.99 9.55
C PHE A 914 29.62 -38.75 9.59
N ARG A 915 28.87 -38.87 8.48
CA ARG A 915 27.61 -39.66 8.44
C ARG A 915 27.54 -40.74 7.35
N MET A 916 28.50 -40.79 6.44
CA MET A 916 28.68 -41.96 5.57
C MET A 916 29.06 -43.23 6.35
N SER A 917 29.66 -43.09 7.54
CA SER A 917 29.94 -44.20 8.44
C SER A 917 28.67 -44.90 8.93
N GLU A 918 27.55 -44.18 9.03
CA GLU A 918 26.30 -44.69 9.60
C GLU A 918 25.19 -44.88 8.55
N ARG A 919 25.39 -44.44 7.29
CA ARG A 919 24.47 -44.67 6.14
C ARG A 919 22.99 -44.44 6.50
N GLY A 920 22.72 -43.33 7.19
CA GLY A 920 21.36 -42.91 7.58
C GLY A 920 20.73 -43.62 8.77
N VAL A 921 21.44 -44.53 9.44
CA VAL A 921 20.96 -45.18 10.67
C VAL A 921 20.84 -44.15 11.79
N ASN A 922 19.84 -44.31 12.66
CA ASN A 922 19.69 -43.60 13.91
C ASN A 922 20.26 -44.48 15.04
N PRO A 923 21.51 -44.25 15.52
CA PRO A 923 22.12 -45.11 16.53
C PRO A 923 21.43 -44.99 17.88
N GLU A 924 20.86 -43.84 18.22
CA GLU A 924 20.15 -43.60 19.48
C GLU A 924 18.80 -44.31 19.51
N GLY A 925 18.16 -44.48 18.34
CA GLY A 925 16.90 -45.20 18.18
C GLY A 925 17.04 -46.70 17.91
N SER A 926 18.25 -47.18 17.58
CA SER A 926 18.50 -48.58 17.22
C SER A 926 19.06 -49.38 18.40
N GLY A 927 18.62 -50.62 18.56
CA GLY A 927 19.11 -51.52 19.61
C GLY A 927 18.12 -52.62 19.97
N TRP A 928 18.50 -53.44 20.95
CA TRP A 928 17.61 -54.47 21.49
C TRP A 928 16.47 -53.85 22.31
N LEU A 929 15.23 -54.10 21.89
CA LEU A 929 14.04 -53.84 22.73
C LEU A 929 13.87 -54.95 23.77
N VAL A 930 14.19 -56.18 23.38
CA VAL A 930 14.19 -57.39 24.21
C VAL A 930 15.35 -58.27 23.75
N GLY A 931 16.26 -58.65 24.64
CA GLY A 931 17.46 -59.44 24.32
C GLY A 931 18.75 -58.60 24.40
N ASP A 932 19.89 -59.25 24.18
CA ASP A 932 21.22 -58.62 24.29
C ASP A 932 22.31 -59.31 23.43
N SER A 933 21.92 -60.18 22.50
CA SER A 933 22.86 -60.93 21.65
C SER A 933 23.69 -60.02 20.74
N GLU A 934 24.91 -60.44 20.40
CA GLU A 934 25.71 -59.73 19.40
C GLU A 934 25.09 -59.94 18.01
N ILE A 935 24.81 -58.85 17.30
CA ILE A 935 24.26 -58.85 15.95
C ILE A 935 24.97 -57.77 15.14
N ASN A 936 25.46 -58.13 13.97
CA ASN A 936 26.00 -57.16 13.02
C ASN A 936 24.90 -56.80 12.03
N ILE A 937 24.55 -55.51 11.94
CA ILE A 937 23.59 -55.00 10.96
C ILE A 937 24.26 -53.87 10.20
N GLU A 938 24.35 -54.03 8.89
CA GLU A 938 24.98 -53.10 7.98
C GLU A 938 23.93 -52.59 6.99
N PRO A 939 23.63 -51.29 6.96
CA PRO A 939 22.67 -50.71 6.03
C PRO A 939 23.23 -50.70 4.60
N SER A 940 22.33 -50.77 3.61
CA SER A 940 22.67 -50.62 2.20
C SER A 940 23.33 -49.27 1.93
N PHE A 941 24.28 -49.21 1.01
CA PHE A 941 24.99 -47.99 0.67
C PHE A 941 24.06 -46.96 -0.03
N TYR A 942 22.99 -47.41 -0.69
CA TYR A 942 22.12 -46.53 -1.48
C TYR A 942 20.64 -46.79 -1.29
N GLU A 943 20.20 -48.04 -1.22
CA GLU A 943 18.76 -48.33 -1.26
C GLU A 943 18.04 -47.86 0.04
N TYR A 944 18.80 -47.54 1.10
CA TYR A 944 18.25 -46.92 2.31
C TYR A 944 17.58 -45.55 2.08
N TYR A 945 17.92 -44.82 1.01
CA TYR A 945 17.35 -43.49 0.72
C TYR A 945 15.83 -43.50 0.53
N ALA A 946 15.31 -44.53 -0.14
CA ALA A 946 13.87 -44.70 -0.36
C ALA A 946 13.21 -45.58 0.70
N PHE A 947 14.00 -46.22 1.55
CA PHE A 947 13.53 -47.09 2.62
C PHE A 947 14.01 -46.70 4.04
N PRO A 948 14.06 -45.41 4.43
CA PRO A 948 14.54 -44.97 5.74
C PRO A 948 13.42 -45.11 6.78
N TYR A 949 13.02 -46.35 7.05
CA TYR A 949 11.91 -46.66 7.95
C TYR A 949 12.38 -47.27 9.26
N GLU A 950 11.49 -47.33 10.24
CA GLU A 950 11.72 -48.10 11.46
C GLU A 950 11.42 -49.58 11.18
N TYR A 951 12.40 -50.44 11.46
CA TYR A 951 12.29 -51.88 11.31
C TYR A 951 12.41 -52.61 12.65
N GLN A 952 11.70 -53.73 12.78
CA GLN A 952 11.88 -54.66 13.91
C GLN A 952 12.21 -56.05 13.40
N ILE A 953 13.28 -56.62 13.93
CA ILE A 953 13.69 -58.02 13.74
C ILE A 953 13.16 -58.81 14.93
N VAL A 954 12.21 -59.72 14.67
CA VAL A 954 11.50 -60.46 15.72
C VAL A 954 11.91 -61.93 15.65
N PHE A 955 12.56 -62.42 16.71
CA PHE A 955 13.03 -63.79 16.81
C PHE A 955 11.97 -64.69 17.45
N THR A 956 11.78 -65.90 16.92
CA THR A 956 10.71 -66.81 17.33
C THR A 956 11.22 -68.24 17.53
N ASN A 957 10.37 -69.09 18.13
CA ASN A 957 10.64 -70.52 18.26
C ASN A 957 10.21 -71.33 17.02
N ASN A 958 9.60 -70.69 16.02
CA ASN A 958 9.22 -71.32 14.76
C ASN A 958 10.40 -71.23 13.79
N THR A 959 11.05 -72.36 13.49
CA THR A 959 12.19 -72.43 12.53
C THR A 959 11.82 -72.05 11.10
N SER A 960 10.53 -71.89 10.80
CA SER A 960 9.98 -71.39 9.55
C SER A 960 9.06 -70.19 9.80
N ALA A 961 9.49 -69.25 10.65
CA ALA A 961 8.77 -68.01 10.91
C ALA A 961 8.61 -67.17 9.64
N TYR A 962 9.64 -67.18 8.78
CA TYR A 962 9.58 -66.63 7.44
C TYR A 962 10.31 -67.56 6.47
N THR A 963 9.76 -67.76 5.28
CA THR A 963 10.42 -68.48 4.18
C THR A 963 10.47 -67.54 3.00
N ASN A 964 11.65 -67.37 2.41
CA ASN A 964 11.81 -66.41 1.32
C ASN A 964 10.97 -66.81 0.10
N ARG A 965 10.38 -65.83 -0.58
CA ARG A 965 9.45 -66.06 -1.70
C ARG A 965 10.10 -65.95 -3.09
N LEU A 966 11.34 -65.49 -3.14
CA LEU A 966 12.09 -65.30 -4.38
C LEU A 966 12.72 -66.59 -4.88
N ASN A 967 12.83 -66.71 -6.21
CA ASN A 967 13.42 -67.87 -6.88
C ASN A 967 14.36 -67.50 -8.04
N ARG A 968 14.83 -66.25 -8.10
CA ARG A 968 15.71 -65.73 -9.17
C ARG A 968 16.81 -64.85 -8.59
N LYS A 969 18.05 -65.05 -9.07
CA LYS A 969 19.25 -64.27 -8.68
C LYS A 969 19.31 -62.89 -9.32
N THR A 970 18.65 -62.69 -10.46
CA THR A 970 18.71 -61.45 -11.23
C THR A 970 18.00 -60.30 -10.51
N GLY A 971 18.70 -59.17 -10.34
CA GLY A 971 18.15 -57.94 -9.75
C GLY A 971 18.31 -57.80 -8.23
N ILE A 972 18.91 -58.80 -7.56
CA ILE A 972 19.28 -58.71 -6.14
C ILE A 972 20.66 -58.08 -6.04
N ASN A 973 20.72 -56.93 -5.36
CA ASN A 973 21.94 -56.21 -5.05
C ASN A 973 22.26 -56.43 -3.56
N ASN A 974 23.50 -56.71 -3.19
CA ASN A 974 23.91 -56.68 -1.78
C ASN A 974 24.04 -55.24 -1.27
N ILE A 975 24.44 -55.08 -0.01
CA ILE A 975 24.56 -53.78 0.65
C ILE A 975 25.58 -52.83 -0.03
N GLU A 976 26.52 -53.35 -0.83
CA GLU A 976 27.50 -52.57 -1.59
C GLU A 976 27.08 -52.37 -3.06
N MET A 977 25.82 -52.66 -3.39
CA MET A 977 25.27 -52.68 -4.77
C MET A 977 25.95 -53.65 -5.74
N SER A 978 26.61 -54.67 -5.21
CA SER A 978 27.14 -55.76 -6.03
C SER A 978 26.18 -56.95 -5.99
N GLY A 979 25.90 -57.56 -7.13
CA GLY A 979 25.16 -58.83 -7.16
C GLY A 979 26.08 -59.98 -6.74
N SER A 980 25.56 -60.94 -6.00
CA SER A 980 26.26 -62.19 -5.66
C SER A 980 25.82 -63.36 -6.54
N ALA A 981 26.76 -64.22 -6.90
CA ALA A 981 26.45 -65.49 -7.55
C ALA A 981 25.89 -66.53 -6.56
N ASN A 982 26.04 -66.31 -5.25
CA ASN A 982 25.81 -67.28 -4.19
C ASN A 982 24.54 -66.98 -3.36
N TYR A 983 23.50 -66.41 -3.98
CA TYR A 983 22.21 -66.29 -3.29
C TYR A 983 21.50 -67.65 -3.15
N LEU A 984 21.03 -67.95 -1.94
CA LEU A 984 20.19 -69.12 -1.65
C LEU A 984 18.71 -68.74 -1.59
N PHE A 985 17.86 -69.63 -2.09
CA PHE A 985 16.40 -69.50 -2.08
C PHE A 985 15.77 -70.73 -1.42
N ASP A 986 14.46 -70.68 -1.17
CA ASP A 986 13.69 -71.66 -0.40
C ASP A 986 14.27 -71.90 1.02
N LYS A 987 14.90 -70.85 1.59
CA LYS A 987 15.45 -70.89 2.96
C LYS A 987 14.43 -70.33 3.94
N SER A 988 14.38 -70.96 5.11
CA SER A 988 13.49 -70.60 6.21
C SER A 988 14.30 -70.01 7.37
N PHE A 989 13.71 -69.01 8.02
CA PHE A 989 14.32 -68.26 9.10
C PHE A 989 13.49 -68.42 10.37
N SER A 990 14.15 -68.48 11.52
CA SER A 990 13.51 -68.47 12.84
C SER A 990 13.03 -67.08 13.29
N PHE A 991 13.24 -66.06 12.45
CA PHE A 991 12.90 -64.66 12.68
C PHE A 991 12.25 -64.08 11.42
N TYR A 992 11.67 -62.89 11.57
CA TYR A 992 11.13 -62.10 10.47
C TYR A 992 11.36 -60.62 10.74
N VAL A 993 11.39 -59.81 9.66
CA VAL A 993 11.60 -58.37 9.76
C VAL A 993 10.34 -57.64 9.33
N THR A 994 9.94 -56.64 10.11
CA THR A 994 8.73 -55.85 9.86
C THR A 994 9.06 -54.37 9.77
N ASN A 995 8.39 -53.66 8.87
CA ASN A 995 8.42 -52.20 8.76
C ASN A 995 7.30 -51.62 9.63
N GLN A 996 7.69 -50.98 10.73
CA GLN A 996 6.77 -50.34 11.66
C GLN A 996 6.21 -49.03 11.11
N THR A 997 7.00 -48.29 10.32
CA THR A 997 6.53 -47.07 9.66
C THR A 997 5.41 -47.38 8.65
N ALA A 998 5.48 -48.49 7.92
CA ALA A 998 4.42 -48.94 7.02
C ALA A 998 3.09 -49.19 7.75
N LEU A 999 3.14 -49.75 8.96
CA LEU A 999 1.96 -49.93 9.80
C LEU A 999 1.34 -48.58 10.17
N ALA A 1000 2.16 -47.60 10.57
CA ALA A 1000 1.70 -46.26 10.91
C ALA A 1000 1.10 -45.51 9.70
N LEU A 1001 1.69 -45.66 8.50
CA LEU A 1001 1.24 -44.97 7.29
C LEU A 1001 0.02 -45.62 6.63
N THR A 1002 -0.08 -46.96 6.65
CA THR A 1002 -1.07 -47.70 5.85
C THR A 1002 -2.07 -48.50 6.68
N GLY A 1003 -1.90 -48.55 8.00
CA GLY A 1003 -2.68 -49.42 8.89
C GLY A 1003 -2.38 -50.92 8.70
N LYS A 1004 -1.37 -51.29 7.90
CA LYS A 1004 -0.96 -52.68 7.64
C LYS A 1004 0.53 -52.84 7.89
N LEU A 1005 0.88 -53.87 8.66
CA LEU A 1005 2.26 -54.25 8.90
C LEU A 1005 2.85 -54.83 7.61
N ASP A 1006 4.00 -54.31 7.20
CA ASP A 1006 4.71 -54.78 6.02
C ASP A 1006 5.89 -55.67 6.46
N THR A 1007 5.96 -56.89 5.93
CA THR A 1007 7.00 -57.88 6.29
C THR A 1007 8.00 -57.97 5.15
N LEU A 1008 9.29 -57.78 5.46
CA LEU A 1008 10.34 -57.67 4.47
C LEU A 1008 10.77 -59.03 3.94
N GLU A 1009 11.27 -59.02 2.71
CA GLU A 1009 11.86 -60.20 2.07
C GLU A 1009 13.30 -60.39 2.53
N MET A 1010 13.72 -61.65 2.67
CA MET A 1010 15.05 -62.00 3.16
C MET A 1010 15.73 -62.97 2.20
N VAL A 1011 16.99 -62.74 1.87
CA VAL A 1011 17.78 -63.59 0.97
C VAL A 1011 19.13 -63.88 1.63
N VAL A 1012 19.55 -65.14 1.65
CA VAL A 1012 20.86 -65.53 2.18
C VAL A 1012 21.92 -65.32 1.10
N GLU A 1013 22.97 -64.60 1.44
CA GLU A 1013 24.23 -64.55 0.71
C GLU A 1013 25.18 -65.56 1.35
N ASP A 1014 25.37 -66.71 0.68
CA ASP A 1014 26.24 -67.80 1.12
C ASP A 1014 27.72 -67.39 0.94
N LEU A 1015 28.38 -67.18 2.07
CA LEU A 1015 29.75 -66.65 2.11
C LEU A 1015 30.80 -67.76 2.14
N ASN A 1016 30.47 -68.93 2.68
CA ASN A 1016 31.38 -70.07 2.76
C ASN A 1016 31.28 -71.01 1.54
N GLY A 1017 30.25 -70.83 0.70
CA GLY A 1017 29.99 -71.56 -0.54
C GLY A 1017 29.49 -72.99 -0.34
N ASN A 1018 28.95 -73.32 0.84
CA ASN A 1018 28.54 -74.69 1.19
C ASN A 1018 27.11 -75.04 0.74
N GLY A 1019 26.32 -74.06 0.29
CA GLY A 1019 24.94 -74.23 -0.19
C GLY A 1019 23.87 -74.36 0.90
N GLU A 1020 24.26 -74.28 2.17
CA GLU A 1020 23.37 -74.24 3.34
C GLU A 1020 23.30 -72.83 3.95
N TYR A 1021 22.31 -72.60 4.81
CA TYR A 1021 22.21 -71.34 5.55
C TYR A 1021 22.72 -71.55 6.97
N ASP A 1022 23.89 -71.00 7.26
CA ASP A 1022 24.53 -71.04 8.56
C ASP A 1022 24.51 -69.66 9.21
N MET A 1023 23.76 -69.50 10.30
CA MET A 1023 23.51 -68.19 10.93
C MET A 1023 24.80 -67.50 11.44
N LEU A 1024 25.85 -68.29 11.74
CA LEU A 1024 27.15 -67.81 12.21
C LEU A 1024 28.18 -67.59 11.09
N GLU A 1025 27.90 -67.97 9.85
CA GLU A 1025 28.87 -67.89 8.74
C GLU A 1025 28.34 -67.08 7.55
N ASP A 1026 27.02 -67.05 7.35
CA ASP A 1026 26.37 -66.40 6.22
C ASP A 1026 25.73 -65.05 6.58
N LYS A 1027 25.44 -64.27 5.55
CA LYS A 1027 24.78 -62.96 5.67
C LYS A 1027 23.35 -63.02 5.12
N VAL A 1028 22.42 -62.43 5.84
CA VAL A 1028 21.03 -62.29 5.41
C VAL A 1028 20.81 -60.87 4.90
N LEU A 1029 20.48 -60.72 3.62
CA LEU A 1029 20.04 -59.46 3.03
C LEU A 1029 18.55 -59.29 3.29
N VAL A 1030 18.16 -58.13 3.79
CA VAL A 1030 16.77 -57.78 4.10
C VAL A 1030 16.36 -56.64 3.18
N GLY A 1031 15.23 -56.82 2.48
CA GLY A 1031 14.83 -55.91 1.41
C GLY A 1031 13.34 -55.86 1.15
N HIS A 1032 12.95 -54.82 0.43
CA HIS A 1032 11.60 -54.68 -0.11
C HIS A 1032 11.44 -55.46 -1.41
N VAL A 1033 10.20 -55.81 -1.75
CA VAL A 1033 9.87 -56.48 -3.01
C VAL A 1033 8.93 -55.65 -3.86
N ALA A 1034 9.08 -55.77 -5.17
CA ALA A 1034 8.07 -55.34 -6.13
C ALA A 1034 7.18 -56.54 -6.47
N ILE A 1035 5.86 -56.35 -6.38
CA ILE A 1035 4.87 -57.39 -6.67
C ILE A 1035 4.05 -56.94 -7.89
N GLN A 1036 4.23 -57.65 -9.00
CA GLN A 1036 3.45 -57.43 -10.21
C GLN A 1036 2.38 -58.52 -10.33
N THR A 1037 1.12 -58.12 -10.53
CA THR A 1037 0.03 -59.08 -10.81
C THR A 1037 -0.14 -59.20 -12.32
N ILE A 1038 0.06 -60.39 -12.87
CA ILE A 1038 -0.16 -60.72 -14.28
C ILE A 1038 -1.23 -61.82 -14.35
N GLY A 1039 -2.47 -61.45 -14.67
CA GLY A 1039 -3.60 -62.37 -14.59
C GLY A 1039 -3.84 -62.84 -13.15
N SER A 1040 -3.79 -64.15 -12.91
CA SER A 1040 -3.90 -64.75 -11.57
C SER A 1040 -2.55 -65.05 -10.89
N GLN A 1041 -1.42 -64.71 -11.52
CA GLN A 1041 -0.08 -64.96 -11.00
C GLN A 1041 0.54 -63.68 -10.45
N GLN A 1042 1.17 -63.77 -9.28
CA GLN A 1042 2.00 -62.71 -8.71
C GLN A 1042 3.46 -62.99 -9.02
N LEU A 1043 4.10 -62.07 -9.73
CA LEU A 1043 5.54 -62.04 -9.92
C LEU A 1043 6.15 -61.19 -8.80
N ILE A 1044 7.02 -61.79 -8.00
CA ILE A 1044 7.76 -61.10 -6.93
C ILE A 1044 9.20 -60.89 -7.42
N SER A 1045 9.65 -59.64 -7.43
CA SER A 1045 11.04 -59.26 -7.74
C SER A 1045 11.64 -58.45 -6.59
N TRP A 1046 12.97 -58.41 -6.53
CA TRP A 1046 13.68 -57.64 -5.51
C TRP A 1046 13.51 -56.14 -5.79
N GLY A 1047 12.89 -55.43 -4.84
CA GLY A 1047 12.64 -54.00 -4.91
C GLY A 1047 13.81 -53.17 -4.40
N GLY A 1048 14.60 -53.72 -3.48
CA GLY A 1048 15.86 -53.12 -3.01
C GLY A 1048 16.24 -53.61 -1.62
N THR A 1049 17.54 -53.68 -1.34
CA THR A 1049 18.14 -54.08 -0.07
C THR A 1049 18.16 -52.90 0.90
N VAL A 1050 17.55 -53.06 2.07
CA VAL A 1050 17.58 -52.04 3.13
C VAL A 1050 18.85 -52.19 3.97
N PHE A 1051 19.12 -53.41 4.44
CA PHE A 1051 20.31 -53.74 5.22
C PHE A 1051 20.66 -55.22 5.07
N GLY A 1052 21.88 -55.57 5.43
CA GLY A 1052 22.33 -56.95 5.61
C GLY A 1052 22.66 -57.20 7.06
N MET A 1053 22.32 -58.38 7.57
CA MET A 1053 22.56 -58.77 8.96
C MET A 1053 23.25 -60.12 9.04
N ASP A 1054 24.09 -60.29 10.05
CA ASP A 1054 24.78 -61.54 10.33
C ASP A 1054 25.16 -61.67 11.82
N PHE A 1055 25.54 -62.88 12.23
CA PHE A 1055 25.93 -63.20 13.60
C PHE A 1055 27.38 -63.72 13.69
N ARG A 1056 28.24 -63.37 12.71
CA ARG A 1056 29.62 -63.88 12.64
C ARG A 1056 30.51 -63.40 13.80
N GLY A 1057 30.07 -62.41 14.57
CA GLY A 1057 30.71 -61.94 15.81
C GLY A 1057 30.42 -62.82 17.04
N VAL A 1058 29.40 -63.67 16.99
CA VAL A 1058 28.94 -64.49 18.12
C VAL A 1058 29.86 -65.69 18.35
N GLY A 1059 30.27 -65.94 19.60
CA GLY A 1059 31.26 -66.97 19.95
C GLY A 1059 30.72 -68.41 19.94
N SER A 1060 29.41 -68.60 20.11
CA SER A 1060 28.75 -69.91 20.02
C SER A 1060 27.24 -69.80 19.73
N GLU A 1061 26.61 -70.84 19.18
CA GLU A 1061 25.16 -70.86 18.91
C GLU A 1061 24.28 -70.59 20.15
N SER A 1062 24.79 -70.80 21.36
CA SER A 1062 24.05 -70.52 22.61
C SER A 1062 23.88 -69.04 22.93
N GLU A 1063 24.65 -68.18 22.25
CA GLU A 1063 24.64 -66.72 22.38
C GLU A 1063 23.81 -66.04 21.27
N LEU A 1064 23.28 -66.82 20.32
CA LEU A 1064 22.33 -66.32 19.30
C LEU A 1064 21.02 -65.82 19.95
N PRO A 1065 20.29 -64.91 19.28
CA PRO A 1065 19.04 -64.38 19.79
C PRO A 1065 18.03 -65.49 20.07
N LYS A 1066 17.33 -65.37 21.21
CA LYS A 1066 16.35 -66.34 21.68
C LYS A 1066 14.97 -66.00 21.14
N ALA A 1067 14.10 -67.00 21.13
CA ALA A 1067 12.69 -66.80 20.82
C ALA A 1067 12.08 -65.77 21.79
N GLY A 1068 11.51 -64.69 21.23
CA GLY A 1068 10.98 -63.56 21.98
C GLY A 1068 11.86 -62.31 21.98
N ASP A 1069 13.11 -62.41 21.52
CA ASP A 1069 13.99 -61.26 21.38
C ASP A 1069 13.55 -60.38 20.19
N ILE A 1070 13.72 -59.07 20.33
CA ILE A 1070 13.32 -58.06 19.35
C ILE A 1070 14.42 -57.01 19.24
N TYR A 1071 14.97 -56.84 18.04
CA TYR A 1071 15.91 -55.77 17.73
C TYR A 1071 15.19 -54.68 16.91
N LYS A 1072 15.23 -53.43 17.38
CA LYS A 1072 14.77 -52.25 16.64
C LYS A 1072 15.93 -51.69 15.82
N TYR A 1073 15.71 -51.49 14.53
CA TYR A 1073 16.68 -50.88 13.63
C TYR A 1073 16.02 -49.68 12.95
N ASP A 1074 16.48 -48.49 13.32
CA ASP A 1074 15.84 -47.23 13.01
C ASP A 1074 16.71 -46.37 12.09
N PHE A 1075 16.08 -45.67 11.16
CA PHE A 1075 16.75 -44.79 10.19
C PHE A 1075 16.31 -43.34 10.40
N SER A 1076 17.25 -42.41 10.27
CA SER A 1076 16.97 -40.98 10.20
C SER A 1076 16.20 -40.67 8.91
N ARG A 1077 14.97 -40.15 9.02
CA ARG A 1077 14.10 -39.85 7.88
C ARG A 1077 13.53 -38.42 7.92
N PRO A 1078 13.18 -37.83 6.76
CA PRO A 1078 12.34 -36.63 6.73
C PRO A 1078 11.01 -36.85 7.46
N PHE A 1079 10.34 -35.76 7.87
CA PHE A 1079 8.98 -35.87 8.41
C PHE A 1079 8.03 -36.41 7.35
N THR A 1080 7.07 -37.22 7.77
CA THR A 1080 5.93 -37.68 6.99
C THR A 1080 4.72 -36.79 7.30
N ALA A 1081 3.69 -36.83 6.44
CA ALA A 1081 2.45 -36.08 6.66
C ALA A 1081 1.69 -36.50 7.94
N ASN A 1082 2.05 -37.64 8.54
CA ASN A 1082 1.46 -38.15 9.78
C ASN A 1082 2.24 -37.72 11.03
N ASP A 1083 3.46 -37.20 10.90
CA ASP A 1083 4.23 -36.73 12.06
C ASP A 1083 3.68 -35.40 12.56
N SER A 1084 3.69 -35.23 13.87
CA SER A 1084 3.31 -33.97 14.49
C SER A 1084 4.11 -33.67 15.75
N ILE A 1085 4.37 -32.40 15.99
CA ILE A 1085 5.00 -31.90 17.21
C ILE A 1085 3.96 -31.11 17.97
N THR A 1086 3.92 -31.28 19.28
CA THR A 1086 2.92 -30.62 20.12
C THR A 1086 3.60 -29.96 21.32
N PHE A 1087 3.18 -28.74 21.62
CA PHE A 1087 3.75 -27.96 22.73
C PHE A 1087 2.68 -27.08 23.37
N THR A 1088 2.89 -26.76 24.64
CA THR A 1088 2.01 -25.91 25.46
C THR A 1088 2.78 -24.69 25.93
N VAL A 1089 2.15 -23.51 25.87
CA VAL A 1089 2.74 -22.28 26.36
C VAL A 1089 2.31 -22.00 27.79
N ASN A 1090 3.28 -21.77 28.67
CA ASN A 1090 3.06 -21.37 30.05
C ASN A 1090 3.17 -19.84 30.16
N GLY A 1091 2.21 -19.22 30.84
CA GLY A 1091 2.22 -17.77 31.08
C GLY A 1091 3.38 -17.32 31.99
N ALA A 1092 3.69 -16.03 31.95
CA ALA A 1092 4.68 -15.38 32.82
C ALA A 1092 4.28 -15.48 34.31
N VAL A 1093 5.27 -15.54 35.21
CA VAL A 1093 5.05 -15.38 36.66
C VAL A 1093 5.26 -13.90 36.98
N ASN A 1094 4.18 -13.22 37.36
CA ASN A 1094 4.13 -11.75 37.38
C ASN A 1094 5.32 -11.07 38.11
N VAL A 1095 5.76 -11.57 39.27
CA VAL A 1095 6.94 -11.07 39.99
C VAL A 1095 7.47 -12.14 40.96
N ASP A 1096 8.74 -12.54 40.86
CA ASP A 1096 9.42 -13.25 41.94
C ASP A 1096 9.96 -12.26 42.99
N LYS A 1097 9.53 -12.44 44.25
CA LYS A 1097 9.85 -11.51 45.34
C LYS A 1097 11.31 -11.57 45.77
N ASN A 1098 11.99 -12.69 45.52
CA ASN A 1098 13.39 -12.85 45.89
C ASN A 1098 14.31 -12.18 44.87
N SER A 1099 14.08 -12.40 43.58
CA SER A 1099 14.79 -11.71 42.49
C SER A 1099 14.56 -10.19 42.54
N LEU A 1100 13.34 -9.71 42.77
CA LEU A 1100 13.03 -8.28 42.85
C LEU A 1100 13.96 -7.52 43.81
N ASN A 1101 14.17 -8.05 45.01
CA ASN A 1101 14.98 -7.38 46.03
C ASN A 1101 16.47 -7.29 45.63
N ALA A 1102 16.97 -8.25 44.85
CA ALA A 1102 18.32 -8.24 44.33
C ALA A 1102 18.44 -7.27 43.14
N ASP A 1103 17.49 -7.31 42.21
CA ASP A 1103 17.48 -6.47 41.01
C ASP A 1103 17.35 -4.97 41.33
N MET A 1104 16.68 -4.61 42.43
CA MET A 1104 16.63 -3.22 42.91
C MET A 1104 18.01 -2.61 43.19
N ASP A 1105 19.07 -3.42 43.35
CA ASP A 1105 20.41 -2.88 43.49
C ASP A 1105 21.01 -2.33 42.20
N GLU A 1106 20.46 -2.72 41.04
CA GLU A 1106 20.87 -2.29 39.71
C GLU A 1106 20.24 -0.97 39.25
N ILE A 1107 19.33 -0.41 40.04
CA ILE A 1107 18.65 0.87 39.77
C ILE A 1107 19.66 1.98 39.47
N LYS A 1108 19.47 2.64 38.33
CA LYS A 1108 20.31 3.74 37.85
C LYS A 1108 19.46 4.91 37.37
N VAL A 1109 20.10 6.08 37.31
CA VAL A 1109 19.58 7.28 36.68
C VAL A 1109 20.42 7.55 35.43
N VAL A 1110 19.77 7.76 34.28
CA VAL A 1110 20.43 7.93 32.98
C VAL A 1110 19.80 9.13 32.23
N PRO A 1111 20.59 10.03 31.62
CA PRO A 1111 22.03 10.18 31.82
C PRO A 1111 22.35 10.72 33.23
N ASN A 1112 23.52 10.39 33.75
CA ASN A 1112 24.02 10.93 35.02
C ASN A 1112 25.54 11.20 34.91
N PRO A 1113 25.98 12.46 34.78
CA PRO A 1113 25.18 13.69 34.83
C PRO A 1113 24.28 13.89 33.60
N TYR A 1114 23.16 14.59 33.78
CA TYR A 1114 22.41 15.23 32.69
C TYR A 1114 23.13 16.50 32.24
N VAL A 1115 23.34 16.71 30.94
CA VAL A 1115 24.11 17.83 30.38
C VAL A 1115 23.37 18.49 29.21
N MET A 1116 22.71 19.63 29.46
CA MET A 1116 21.93 20.43 28.49
C MET A 1116 20.77 19.72 27.78
N THR A 1117 21.04 18.65 27.03
CA THR A 1117 20.12 17.81 26.26
C THR A 1117 20.62 16.36 26.25
N ASN A 1118 19.79 15.39 25.85
CA ASN A 1118 20.22 14.01 25.67
C ASN A 1118 19.47 13.28 24.54
N SER A 1119 19.97 12.12 24.12
CA SER A 1119 19.42 11.36 22.98
C SER A 1119 18.00 10.86 23.19
N MET A 1120 17.60 10.65 24.44
CA MET A 1120 16.21 10.40 24.79
C MET A 1120 15.49 11.74 24.89
N GLU A 1121 15.59 12.71 24.01
CA GLU A 1121 14.69 13.89 24.02
C GLU A 1121 14.08 13.97 22.62
N PRO A 1122 12.75 14.13 22.49
CA PRO A 1122 12.13 14.16 21.17
C PRO A 1122 12.62 15.38 20.40
N ALA A 1123 12.90 15.22 19.10
CA ALA A 1123 13.16 16.35 18.22
C ALA A 1123 11.90 17.26 18.15
N VAL A 1124 12.13 18.57 18.01
CA VAL A 1124 11.09 19.59 17.90
C VAL A 1124 11.33 20.38 16.61
N ALA A 1125 10.38 20.35 15.68
CA ALA A 1125 10.42 21.03 14.39
C ALA A 1125 9.85 22.45 14.42
N ASN A 1126 8.86 22.67 15.26
CA ASN A 1126 8.19 23.91 15.47
C ASN A 1126 9.12 24.85 16.25
N LYS A 1127 9.66 25.85 15.56
CA LYS A 1127 10.52 26.91 16.11
C LYS A 1127 9.89 27.69 17.28
N PHE A 1128 8.58 27.55 17.51
CA PHE A 1128 7.84 28.20 18.59
C PHE A 1128 7.68 27.33 19.85
N LEU A 1129 8.12 26.07 19.84
CA LEU A 1129 8.06 25.17 20.99
C LEU A 1129 9.40 25.08 21.73
N ASN A 1130 9.35 24.93 23.05
CA ASN A 1130 10.53 24.65 23.88
C ASN A 1130 10.89 23.16 23.84
N GLN A 1131 12.19 22.86 23.90
CA GLN A 1131 12.69 21.49 24.02
C GLN A 1131 12.21 20.83 25.32
N ARG A 1132 11.51 19.70 25.21
CA ARG A 1132 11.04 18.92 26.38
C ARG A 1132 12.17 18.05 26.91
N ARG A 1133 12.65 18.37 28.12
CA ARG A 1133 13.79 17.71 28.76
C ARG A 1133 13.33 16.46 29.50
N ARG A 1134 14.13 15.39 29.50
CA ARG A 1134 13.82 14.19 30.29
C ARG A 1134 15.06 13.44 30.77
N LEU A 1135 14.93 12.76 31.92
CA LEU A 1135 15.87 11.76 32.42
C LEU A 1135 15.11 10.48 32.81
N MET A 1136 15.80 9.36 32.88
CA MET A 1136 15.19 8.04 33.10
C MET A 1136 15.74 7.37 34.36
N PHE A 1137 14.86 6.74 35.14
CA PHE A 1137 15.21 5.73 36.13
C PHE A 1137 15.04 4.34 35.52
N THR A 1138 16.00 3.43 35.73
CA THR A 1138 15.99 2.06 35.17
C THR A 1138 16.02 0.98 36.26
N HIS A 1139 15.69 -0.26 35.91
CA HIS A 1139 15.57 -1.43 36.80
C HIS A 1139 14.64 -1.19 38.00
N ILE A 1140 13.62 -0.34 37.85
CA ILE A 1140 12.68 -0.09 38.94
C ILE A 1140 11.69 -1.26 39.08
N PRO A 1141 11.15 -1.50 40.28
CA PRO A 1141 9.99 -2.37 40.43
C PRO A 1141 8.80 -1.81 39.65
N SER A 1142 7.96 -2.69 39.11
CA SER A 1142 6.75 -2.30 38.36
C SER A 1142 5.80 -1.44 39.21
N GLU A 1143 5.79 -1.66 40.52
CA GLU A 1143 5.06 -0.84 41.48
C GLU A 1143 5.99 -0.24 42.55
N CYS A 1144 6.26 1.06 42.48
CA CYS A 1144 7.10 1.76 43.45
C CYS A 1144 6.76 3.25 43.61
N ASP A 1145 7.27 3.86 44.69
CA ASP A 1145 7.27 5.33 44.86
C ASP A 1145 8.71 5.84 44.67
N ILE A 1146 8.91 6.86 43.84
CA ILE A 1146 10.18 7.57 43.66
C ILE A 1146 10.04 8.99 44.21
N ARG A 1147 10.91 9.38 45.14
CA ARG A 1147 10.97 10.74 45.70
C ARG A 1147 12.31 11.38 45.40
N ILE A 1148 12.28 12.61 44.87
CA ILE A 1148 13.46 13.36 44.44
C ILE A 1148 13.66 14.54 45.38
N TYR A 1149 14.88 14.71 45.90
CA TYR A 1149 15.25 15.74 46.86
C TYR A 1149 16.45 16.55 46.38
N THR A 1150 16.52 17.80 46.82
CA THR A 1150 17.77 18.57 46.76
C THR A 1150 18.82 17.96 47.69
N SER A 1151 20.10 18.33 47.49
CA SER A 1151 21.18 17.93 48.41
C SER A 1151 21.00 18.41 49.87
N SER A 1152 20.12 19.39 50.13
CA SER A 1152 19.74 19.84 51.47
C SER A 1152 18.53 19.11 52.06
N GLY A 1153 17.92 18.17 51.33
CA GLY A 1153 16.78 17.37 51.78
C GLY A 1153 15.40 17.97 51.55
N VAL A 1154 15.28 18.97 50.67
CA VAL A 1154 13.98 19.54 50.26
C VAL A 1154 13.39 18.66 49.17
N LEU A 1155 12.13 18.23 49.33
CA LEU A 1155 11.41 17.44 48.32
C LEU A 1155 11.15 18.32 47.09
N VAL A 1156 11.60 17.85 45.93
CA VAL A 1156 11.45 18.50 44.62
C VAL A 1156 10.24 17.92 43.91
N ASP A 1157 10.14 16.60 43.86
CA ASP A 1157 9.08 15.88 43.17
C ASP A 1157 8.85 14.46 43.72
N GLU A 1158 7.67 13.90 43.47
CA GLU A 1158 7.26 12.54 43.83
C GLU A 1158 6.53 11.86 42.66
N ILE A 1159 7.12 10.78 42.16
CA ILE A 1159 6.60 9.98 41.04
C ILE A 1159 6.07 8.66 41.59
N LYS A 1160 4.79 8.38 41.34
CA LYS A 1160 4.17 7.08 41.65
C LYS A 1160 4.20 6.20 40.41
N VAL A 1161 4.86 5.06 40.51
CA VAL A 1161 5.02 4.11 39.41
C VAL A 1161 4.05 2.95 39.59
N GLU A 1162 3.26 2.70 38.55
CA GLU A 1162 2.29 1.61 38.41
C GLU A 1162 2.37 1.10 36.96
N ASN A 1163 3.50 0.45 36.66
CA ASN A 1163 3.81 -0.10 35.35
C ASN A 1163 3.36 -1.56 35.24
N GLU A 1164 3.26 -2.06 34.01
CA GLU A 1164 3.21 -3.50 33.76
C GLU A 1164 4.54 -4.17 34.18
N PRO A 1165 4.55 -5.44 34.60
CA PRO A 1165 5.77 -6.15 35.00
C PRO A 1165 6.88 -6.20 33.94
N SER A 1166 6.54 -6.05 32.66
CA SER A 1166 7.50 -5.95 31.55
C SER A 1166 8.20 -4.58 31.44
N ASP A 1167 7.79 -3.58 32.24
CA ASP A 1167 8.32 -2.20 32.18
C ASP A 1167 8.96 -1.75 33.51
N GLY A 1168 10.29 -1.79 33.50
CA GLY A 1168 11.17 -1.39 34.59
C GLY A 1168 11.81 -0.01 34.40
N ILE A 1169 11.17 0.90 33.66
CA ILE A 1169 11.67 2.28 33.48
C ILE A 1169 10.61 3.34 33.84
N VAL A 1170 11.06 4.54 34.21
CA VAL A 1170 10.19 5.73 34.25
C VAL A 1170 10.97 6.99 33.88
N HIS A 1171 10.35 7.87 33.12
CA HIS A 1171 10.89 9.19 32.77
C HIS A 1171 10.48 10.25 33.78
N TRP A 1172 11.38 11.18 34.07
CA TRP A 1172 11.11 12.43 34.78
C TRP A 1172 11.44 13.60 33.87
N ASP A 1173 10.59 14.61 33.86
CA ASP A 1173 10.61 15.78 32.97
C ASP A 1173 11.52 16.93 33.45
N LEU A 1174 12.22 16.71 34.58
CA LEU A 1174 13.04 17.72 35.27
C LEU A 1174 12.22 18.93 35.76
N LEU A 1175 10.91 18.76 35.96
CA LEU A 1175 10.06 19.73 36.63
C LEU A 1175 9.91 19.36 38.11
N SER A 1176 9.76 20.39 38.94
CA SER A 1176 9.29 20.20 40.33
C SER A 1176 7.80 19.88 40.33
N LYS A 1177 7.28 19.43 41.48
CA LYS A 1177 5.83 19.20 41.67
C LYS A 1177 4.95 20.45 41.45
N GLU A 1178 5.55 21.63 41.32
CA GLU A 1178 4.89 22.89 40.98
C GLU A 1178 5.06 23.28 39.49
N ASP A 1179 5.45 22.34 38.63
CA ASP A 1179 5.68 22.50 37.18
C ASP A 1179 6.78 23.53 36.83
N LEU A 1180 7.70 23.78 37.77
CA LEU A 1180 8.84 24.68 37.56
C LEU A 1180 10.11 23.90 37.23
N GLU A 1181 10.86 24.37 36.23
CA GLU A 1181 12.18 23.83 35.89
C GLU A 1181 13.13 23.85 37.10
N ILE A 1182 13.76 22.71 37.39
CA ILE A 1182 14.74 22.59 38.47
C ILE A 1182 16.04 23.35 38.19
N ALA A 1183 16.79 23.75 39.23
CA ALA A 1183 18.10 24.38 39.06
C ALA A 1183 19.20 23.36 38.72
N ALA A 1184 20.30 23.80 38.11
CA ALA A 1184 21.50 22.98 37.98
C ALA A 1184 22.07 22.63 39.37
N GLY A 1185 22.47 21.38 39.59
CA GLY A 1185 22.92 20.92 40.91
C GLY A 1185 22.89 19.41 41.11
N MET A 1186 23.11 19.00 42.37
CA MET A 1186 23.08 17.60 42.81
C MET A 1186 21.76 17.29 43.51
N TYR A 1187 21.15 16.17 43.12
CA TYR A 1187 19.88 15.67 43.63
C TYR A 1187 20.02 14.26 44.19
N ILE A 1188 19.15 13.90 45.12
CA ILE A 1188 19.09 12.59 45.77
C ILE A 1188 17.73 11.97 45.44
N TYR A 1189 17.72 10.69 45.06
CA TYR A 1189 16.47 9.96 44.85
C TYR A 1189 16.31 8.85 45.91
N HIS A 1190 15.05 8.55 46.26
CA HIS A 1190 14.65 7.46 47.14
C HIS A 1190 13.53 6.66 46.46
N ILE A 1191 13.75 5.38 46.22
CA ILE A 1191 12.78 4.46 45.61
C ILE A 1191 12.34 3.42 46.64
N LYS A 1192 11.03 3.17 46.73
CA LYS A 1192 10.44 2.16 47.62
C LYS A 1192 9.49 1.23 46.86
N SER A 1193 9.77 -0.07 46.85
CA SER A 1193 8.89 -1.08 46.27
C SER A 1193 7.58 -1.19 47.07
N LYS A 1194 6.43 -1.17 46.39
CA LYS A 1194 5.12 -1.42 47.02
C LYS A 1194 4.92 -2.91 47.35
N GLN A 1195 5.59 -3.81 46.61
CA GLN A 1195 5.41 -5.26 46.71
C GLN A 1195 6.24 -5.90 47.85
N THR A 1196 7.48 -5.48 48.04
CA THR A 1196 8.37 -6.04 49.10
C THR A 1196 8.70 -5.04 50.21
N GLY A 1197 8.46 -3.75 50.00
CA GLY A 1197 8.86 -2.68 50.93
C GLY A 1197 10.35 -2.36 50.94
N LYS A 1198 11.14 -2.99 50.07
CA LYS A 1198 12.57 -2.71 49.90
C LYS A 1198 12.79 -1.28 49.42
N GLU A 1199 13.85 -0.64 49.92
CA GLU A 1199 14.18 0.75 49.62
C GLU A 1199 15.58 0.85 48.99
N LYS A 1200 15.73 1.80 48.06
CA LYS A 1200 16.99 2.16 47.39
C LYS A 1200 17.17 3.69 47.43
N ILE A 1201 18.38 4.15 47.71
CA ILE A 1201 18.74 5.57 47.70
C ILE A 1201 19.95 5.77 46.78
N GLY A 1202 19.93 6.82 45.96
CA GLY A 1202 21.06 7.21 45.13
C GLY A 1202 21.09 8.71 44.83
N LYS A 1203 21.95 9.12 43.89
CA LYS A 1203 22.15 10.54 43.55
C LYS A 1203 22.42 10.75 42.06
N PHE A 1204 22.08 11.91 41.55
CA PHE A 1204 22.39 12.34 40.18
C PHE A 1204 22.66 13.85 40.11
N ALA A 1205 23.32 14.26 39.03
CA ALA A 1205 23.65 15.67 38.79
C ALA A 1205 23.00 16.19 37.50
N VAL A 1206 22.61 17.47 37.53
CA VAL A 1206 22.02 18.21 36.41
C VAL A 1206 22.92 19.41 36.10
N ILE A 1207 23.39 19.50 34.86
CA ILE A 1207 24.20 20.59 34.30
C ILE A 1207 23.38 21.24 33.20
N LYS A 1208 23.05 22.53 33.36
CA LYS A 1208 22.26 23.32 32.41
C LYS A 1208 23.14 24.25 31.60
#